data_AF-A0A8X7UF90-F1
#
_entry.id   AF-A0A8X7UF90-F1
#
_cell.length_a   1.000
_cell.length_b   1.000
_cell.length_c   1.000
_cell.angle_alpha   90.00
_cell.angle_beta   90.00
_cell.angle_gamma   90.00
#
_symmetry.space_group_name_H-M   'P 1'
#
loop_
_entity.id
_entity.type
_entity.pdbx_description
1 polymer ?
#
loop_
_entity_poly.entity_id
_entity_poly.type
_entity_poly.pdbx_seq_one_letter_code
_entity_poly.pdbx_strand_id
1 'polypeptide(L)'
;MMMTMMMRRSLVYFLGFSCLLCSVSGLLSSKGVNFEVQALMDIKASLHDPHGVLDNWDRDAVDPCSWTMVTCSSENFVIGLGTPSQNLSGTLSPSITNLTNLRIVLLQNNYITGKIPSEIGRLTRLETLDLSDNFFHGEIPFSVGNLRSLQYLRLNNNSLSGVIPLSLSNMTQLALLDLSYNNLSSPVPRFAAKTFSIVGNPLICPTGKEPDCNGTTLIPMSMNLNETRAPLYVGRSKNHKMAIAVGSSVGIVSLIFIVVGLFLWWRQRHNQNTFFDVKDGHHHHEEVSLGNLRRFGFRELQIATNNFSSKNLLGKGGYGNVYKGTLTDNTVVAVKRLKDGNALGGEIQFQTEVEMISLAVHRNLLRLYGFCITQAEKLLVYPYMSNGSVASRMKAKPVLDWSVRKKIAIGAARGLVYLHEQCDPKIIHRDVKAANILLDDYCEAVVGDFGLAKLLDHQDTHVTTAVRGTVGHIAPEYLSTGQSSEKTDVFGFGILLLELVTGLRALEFGKAANQKGAMLEWVKKIHLEKKLEVLVDKELLKDKKSYDEIELEEMVRVALLCTQYLPGHRPKMSEVVRMLEGDGLAERWEASQGRSESGSKGSNGRVSTRAYPYPHRIAAAATAVQHSPAKFSGNKNPTMPTVGVGRDRLFAALGETYTKEGFEDLCFRFGIELDDVTSENEIIRKEKHIEEEAKGDEETIYKIDIPANRYDLLCLEGIAQALRIFNKKQDIPTYTLSDIPKDNMLRMNVRSDQTSQIRPFVVCAVLRGVTFDEARYNSFIDLQDKLHQNICRRRSLVAIGTHDLDTLQGPFTYEALSPKDINFVPLKQTKSFRADELIEFYKSDLKLKKYLDIIESSPVYPVLYDSKRTVLSLPPIINGAHSAISLQTKNVFIECTATDLTKAKIVLNTMVTTFSEYCEKKFEIEPVEVTYDSGESYIYPDLAVYDMDVPLSYITDLMGVSLEVEEVTSLLNRMQLRAERSTSSESQCLVKVHVPPTRSDVLHPCDVMEVAMNVYTEVLTWILCSHKENFALLNREDDNSAVIIGNPRGADFEVVRTRLMPGILKTVGSNNKHPKPIKIYEIGDVTLLDDTKDVGASNRRHLAALHCGATSGFELIHGLVDRVMEVMGVPFKPDGDIIGYCINRSEEPEFLPGRQASIICKGKHVGNFGIVHPEVLNNFDITDPCSFVEIDIEALL
;
A
#
# COMPACT_ATOMS: atom_id res chain seq x y z
N MET A 1 -2.36 -27.71 85.05
CA MET A 1 -2.78 -26.41 84.51
C MET A 1 -1.75 -25.30 84.82
N MET A 2 -0.46 -25.32 84.46
CA MET A 2 0.45 -26.34 83.91
C MET A 2 0.06 -27.04 82.60
N MET A 3 1.04 -27.30 81.74
CA MET A 3 0.97 -28.09 80.49
C MET A 3 0.30 -27.48 79.24
N THR A 4 -0.09 -26.20 79.25
CA THR A 4 -0.65 -25.51 78.04
C THR A 4 0.03 -24.21 77.59
N MET A 5 1.00 -23.64 78.34
CA MET A 5 1.66 -22.38 77.96
C MET A 5 3.14 -22.47 77.57
N MET A 6 3.90 -23.51 77.95
CA MET A 6 5.28 -23.69 77.46
C MET A 6 5.35 -24.48 76.14
N MET A 7 4.30 -25.21 75.76
CA MET A 7 4.25 -25.97 74.50
C MET A 7 3.97 -25.08 73.26
N ARG A 8 3.74 -23.77 73.44
CA ARG A 8 3.41 -22.83 72.35
C ARG A 8 4.57 -21.94 71.88
N ARG A 9 5.74 -21.99 72.53
CA ARG A 9 6.96 -21.30 72.07
C ARG A 9 7.93 -22.21 71.31
N SER A 10 8.04 -23.50 71.66
CA SER A 10 8.88 -24.45 70.89
C SER A 10 8.24 -24.89 69.57
N LEU A 11 6.92 -24.82 69.40
CA LEU A 11 6.26 -25.15 68.13
C LEU A 11 6.51 -24.10 67.03
N VAL A 12 6.60 -22.82 67.40
CA VAL A 12 6.78 -21.70 66.47
C VAL A 12 8.20 -21.68 65.88
N TYR A 13 9.22 -22.03 66.66
CA TYR A 13 10.59 -22.14 66.14
C TYR A 13 10.82 -23.41 65.31
N PHE A 14 10.06 -24.49 65.50
CA PHE A 14 10.20 -25.69 64.66
C PHE A 14 9.43 -25.56 63.33
N LEU A 15 8.23 -24.97 63.33
CA LEU A 15 7.49 -24.64 62.10
C LEU A 15 8.12 -23.47 61.32
N GLY A 16 8.78 -22.53 62.00
CA GLY A 16 9.53 -21.45 61.35
C GLY A 16 10.78 -21.93 60.63
N PHE A 17 11.43 -23.00 61.08
CA PHE A 17 12.67 -23.51 60.49
C PHE A 17 12.44 -24.53 59.36
N SER A 18 11.29 -25.22 59.32
CA SER A 18 10.96 -26.11 58.19
C SER A 18 10.43 -25.39 56.94
N CYS A 19 10.05 -24.11 57.03
CA CYS A 19 9.62 -23.30 55.87
C CYS A 19 10.71 -22.40 55.28
N LEU A 20 11.91 -22.35 55.88
CA LEU A 20 13.07 -21.58 55.38
C LEU A 20 14.17 -22.47 54.77
N LEU A 21 13.94 -23.77 54.66
CA LEU A 21 14.81 -24.74 53.96
C LEU A 21 14.13 -25.38 52.73
N CYS A 22 13.00 -24.83 52.28
CA CYS A 22 12.31 -25.25 51.05
C CYS A 22 12.08 -24.07 50.08
N SER A 23 13.17 -23.52 49.56
CA SER A 23 13.16 -22.70 48.33
C SER A 23 14.52 -22.63 47.65
N VAL A 24 15.63 -22.76 48.40
CA VAL A 24 16.97 -23.03 47.82
C VAL A 24 17.19 -24.53 47.71
N SER A 25 16.48 -25.13 46.76
CA SER A 25 16.74 -26.48 46.25
C SER A 25 16.24 -26.48 44.81
N GLY A 26 17.12 -26.12 43.88
CA GLY A 26 16.84 -26.38 42.48
C GLY A 26 16.57 -27.87 42.33
N LEU A 27 15.37 -28.22 41.86
CA LEU A 27 15.02 -29.59 41.48
C LEU A 27 15.74 -29.93 40.17
N LEU A 28 17.07 -30.06 40.26
CA LEU A 28 17.79 -31.01 39.44
C LEU A 28 17.09 -32.35 39.66
N SER A 29 16.57 -32.90 38.56
CA SER A 29 16.12 -34.28 38.52
C SER A 29 17.26 -35.20 39.00
N SER A 30 16.95 -36.44 39.38
CA SER A 30 17.95 -37.41 39.87
C SER A 30 19.01 -37.83 38.82
N LYS A 31 18.96 -37.22 37.63
CA LYS A 31 20.05 -37.04 36.68
C LYS A 31 20.12 -35.53 36.41
N GLY A 32 21.30 -34.91 36.47
CA GLY A 32 21.48 -33.45 36.44
C GLY A 32 21.14 -32.79 35.09
N VAL A 33 19.85 -32.80 34.73
CA VAL A 33 19.29 -32.32 33.46
C VAL A 33 18.45 -31.07 33.74
N ASN A 34 18.62 -30.04 32.92
CA ASN A 34 17.79 -28.83 32.98
C ASN A 34 16.34 -29.18 32.61
N PHE A 35 15.38 -28.81 33.46
CA PHE A 35 13.97 -29.17 33.26
C PHE A 35 13.32 -28.39 32.10
N GLU A 36 13.82 -27.19 31.77
CA GLU A 36 13.36 -26.42 30.60
C GLU A 36 13.89 -27.05 29.30
N VAL A 37 15.15 -27.53 29.29
CA VAL A 37 15.73 -28.33 28.20
C VAL A 37 14.92 -29.60 27.97
N GLN A 38 14.60 -30.37 29.02
CA GLN A 38 13.79 -31.58 28.89
C GLN A 38 12.38 -31.26 28.35
N ALA A 39 11.74 -30.20 28.86
CA ALA A 39 10.42 -29.78 28.43
C ALA A 39 10.35 -29.38 26.95
N LEU A 40 11.35 -28.63 26.49
CA LEU A 40 11.49 -28.24 25.09
C LEU A 40 11.84 -29.45 24.21
N MET A 41 12.70 -30.36 24.66
CA MET A 41 12.97 -31.60 23.90
C MET A 41 11.74 -32.51 23.77
N ASP A 42 10.84 -32.53 24.76
CA ASP A 42 9.55 -33.23 24.68
C ASP A 42 8.58 -32.54 23.70
N ILE A 43 8.62 -31.21 23.58
CA ILE A 43 7.88 -30.45 22.56
C ILE A 43 8.44 -30.76 21.17
N LYS A 44 9.76 -30.68 20.96
CA LYS A 44 10.42 -31.05 19.70
C LYS A 44 10.14 -32.49 19.29
N ALA A 45 10.07 -33.42 20.25
CA ALA A 45 9.72 -34.83 19.97
C ALA A 45 8.23 -35.04 19.61
N SER A 46 7.35 -34.08 19.94
CA SER A 46 5.90 -34.13 19.65
C SER A 46 5.53 -33.39 18.36
N LEU A 47 6.46 -32.60 17.81
CA LEU A 47 6.32 -31.87 16.56
C LEU A 47 7.11 -32.55 15.43
N HIS A 48 6.59 -32.43 14.21
CA HIS A 48 7.30 -32.81 13.00
C HIS A 48 7.70 -31.54 12.24
N ASP A 49 9.01 -31.36 12.14
CA ASP A 49 9.68 -30.21 11.52
C ASP A 49 10.27 -30.62 10.16
N PRO A 50 9.64 -30.23 9.04
CA PRO A 50 10.11 -30.60 7.71
C PRO A 50 11.30 -29.77 7.22
N HIS A 51 11.66 -28.69 7.93
CA HIS A 51 12.63 -27.69 7.48
C HIS A 51 13.87 -27.55 8.40
N GLY A 52 13.91 -28.27 9.52
CA GLY A 52 15.04 -28.27 10.46
C GLY A 52 15.15 -26.99 11.29
N VAL A 53 14.05 -26.25 11.45
CA VAL A 53 14.01 -24.97 12.20
C VAL A 53 14.38 -25.16 13.67
N LEU A 54 14.06 -26.32 14.24
CA LEU A 54 14.36 -26.73 15.61
C LEU A 54 15.69 -27.49 15.74
N ASP A 55 16.51 -27.60 14.69
CA ASP A 55 17.68 -28.50 14.68
C ASP A 55 18.69 -28.20 15.78
N ASN A 56 18.92 -26.92 16.13
CA ASN A 56 19.88 -26.54 17.18
C ASN A 56 19.39 -26.79 18.63
N TRP A 57 18.19 -27.33 18.82
CA TRP A 57 17.72 -27.79 20.12
C TRP A 57 18.39 -29.11 20.49
N ASP A 58 19.31 -29.06 21.44
CA ASP A 58 20.17 -30.18 21.86
C ASP A 58 19.78 -30.71 23.25
N ARG A 59 19.59 -32.02 23.37
CA ARG A 59 19.24 -32.67 24.64
C ARG A 59 20.34 -32.55 25.69
N ASP A 60 21.59 -32.46 25.27
CA ASP A 60 22.75 -32.46 26.17
C ASP A 60 23.21 -31.02 26.52
N ALA A 61 22.52 -29.99 26.03
CA ALA A 61 22.80 -28.59 26.38
C ALA A 61 22.41 -28.27 27.83
N VAL A 62 23.19 -27.38 28.45
CA VAL A 62 22.98 -26.94 29.84
C VAL A 62 21.87 -25.88 29.96
N ASP A 63 21.66 -25.11 28.91
CA ASP A 63 20.79 -23.92 28.85
C ASP A 63 20.12 -23.84 27.46
N PRO A 64 18.77 -23.71 27.37
CA PRO A 64 18.08 -23.59 26.10
C PRO A 64 18.06 -22.17 25.52
N CYS A 65 18.59 -21.16 26.22
CA CYS A 65 18.49 -19.75 25.82
C CYS A 65 19.27 -19.37 24.54
N SER A 66 20.08 -20.27 23.99
CA SER A 66 20.75 -20.11 22.68
C SER A 66 20.03 -20.83 21.53
N TRP A 67 18.88 -21.47 21.79
CA TRP A 67 18.14 -22.23 20.78
C TRP A 67 17.30 -21.31 19.89
N THR A 68 17.08 -21.72 18.63
CA THR A 68 16.18 -21.00 17.74
C THR A 68 14.77 -20.95 18.33
N MET A 69 14.09 -19.83 18.15
CA MET A 69 12.67 -19.67 18.52
C MET A 69 12.35 -19.79 20.03
N VAL A 70 13.38 -19.81 20.88
CA VAL A 70 13.29 -19.74 22.35
C VAL A 70 13.75 -18.36 22.80
N THR A 71 12.96 -17.69 23.64
CA THR A 71 13.31 -16.38 24.22
C THR A 71 13.47 -16.53 25.72
N CYS A 72 14.57 -16.00 26.27
CA CYS A 72 14.85 -16.02 27.70
C CYS A 72 14.84 -14.64 28.37
N SER A 73 14.62 -14.67 29.68
CA SER A 73 14.82 -13.53 30.57
C SER A 73 16.31 -13.28 30.86
N SER A 74 16.61 -12.14 31.48
CA SER A 74 17.95 -11.80 32.01
C SER A 74 18.45 -12.74 33.12
N GLU A 75 17.61 -13.65 33.62
CA GLU A 75 17.95 -14.67 34.62
C GLU A 75 18.06 -16.08 33.98
N ASN A 76 18.14 -16.16 32.65
CA ASN A 76 18.22 -17.40 31.84
C ASN A 76 17.02 -18.37 32.01
N PHE A 77 15.86 -17.89 32.45
CA PHE A 77 14.61 -18.66 32.35
C PHE A 77 13.92 -18.44 31.02
N VAL A 78 13.33 -19.49 30.45
CA VAL A 78 12.52 -19.43 29.23
C VAL A 78 11.23 -18.62 29.46
N ILE A 79 11.06 -17.54 28.71
CA ILE A 79 9.89 -16.65 28.76
C ILE A 79 9.10 -16.58 27.45
N GLY A 80 9.65 -17.05 26.33
CA GLY A 80 8.96 -17.06 25.04
C GLY A 80 9.26 -18.32 24.23
N LEU A 81 8.23 -18.81 23.53
CA LEU A 81 8.33 -19.86 22.51
C LEU A 81 7.58 -19.36 21.27
N GLY A 82 8.31 -19.13 20.16
CA GLY A 82 7.74 -18.46 18.99
C GLY A 82 8.20 -19.08 17.66
N THR A 83 7.40 -20.00 17.11
CA THR A 83 7.65 -20.68 15.83
C THR A 83 6.52 -20.43 14.79
N PRO A 84 6.08 -19.19 14.52
CA PRO A 84 4.98 -18.94 13.60
C PRO A 84 5.39 -19.20 12.13
N SER A 85 4.47 -19.69 11.31
CA SER A 85 4.66 -19.86 9.85
C SER A 85 5.84 -20.77 9.45
N GLN A 86 6.11 -21.84 10.21
CA GLN A 86 7.26 -22.74 9.99
C GLN A 86 6.86 -24.11 9.38
N ASN A 87 5.61 -24.28 8.92
CA ASN A 87 5.04 -25.55 8.45
C ASN A 87 5.15 -26.72 9.46
N LEU A 88 5.25 -26.42 10.75
CA LEU A 88 5.36 -27.45 11.79
C LEU A 88 4.05 -28.24 11.88
N SER A 89 4.16 -29.56 12.01
CA SER A 89 3.02 -30.46 12.21
C SER A 89 3.20 -31.32 13.46
N GLY A 90 2.30 -32.27 13.74
CA GLY A 90 2.35 -33.06 14.98
C GLY A 90 1.38 -32.54 16.03
N THR A 91 1.77 -32.54 17.31
CA THR A 91 0.90 -32.17 18.45
C THR A 91 1.62 -31.33 19.50
N LEU A 92 0.90 -30.46 20.21
CA LEU A 92 1.46 -29.66 21.30
C LEU A 92 1.65 -30.50 22.58
N SER A 93 2.90 -30.67 23.01
CA SER A 93 3.22 -31.48 24.19
C SER A 93 2.75 -30.85 25.52
N PRO A 94 2.13 -31.61 26.43
CA PRO A 94 1.82 -31.15 27.80
C PRO A 94 3.06 -30.71 28.60
N SER A 95 4.28 -31.14 28.21
CA SER A 95 5.54 -30.74 28.85
C SER A 95 5.81 -29.23 28.76
N ILE A 96 5.13 -28.47 27.89
CA ILE A 96 5.17 -27.00 27.85
C ILE A 96 4.88 -26.36 29.22
N THR A 97 4.16 -27.08 30.09
CA THR A 97 3.75 -26.61 31.42
C THR A 97 4.86 -26.63 32.46
N ASN A 98 5.99 -27.27 32.16
CA ASN A 98 7.21 -27.20 32.97
C ASN A 98 7.97 -25.87 32.77
N LEU A 99 7.66 -25.12 31.71
CA LEU A 99 8.23 -23.78 31.44
C LEU A 99 7.49 -22.72 32.27
N THR A 100 7.60 -22.76 33.60
CA THR A 100 6.76 -21.95 34.50
C THR A 100 6.93 -20.43 34.39
N ASN A 101 7.95 -19.97 33.67
CA ASN A 101 8.24 -18.56 33.43
C ASN A 101 7.69 -18.04 32.08
N LEU A 102 7.08 -18.90 31.27
CA LEU A 102 6.58 -18.58 29.93
C LEU A 102 5.53 -17.46 29.97
N ARG A 103 5.78 -16.41 29.18
CA ARG A 103 4.92 -15.23 28.97
C ARG A 103 4.29 -15.22 27.59
N ILE A 104 5.00 -15.71 26.58
CA ILE A 104 4.60 -15.62 25.18
C ILE A 104 4.67 -17.00 24.53
N VAL A 105 3.56 -17.43 23.91
CA VAL A 105 3.50 -18.61 23.02
C VAL A 105 2.90 -18.18 21.69
N LEU A 106 3.68 -18.31 20.62
CA LEU A 106 3.30 -17.94 19.24
C LEU A 106 3.55 -19.15 18.32
N LEU A 107 2.51 -19.93 18.04
CA LEU A 107 2.58 -21.12 17.18
C LEU A 107 1.67 -21.01 15.94
N GLN A 108 1.20 -19.79 15.64
CA GLN A 108 0.19 -19.55 14.61
C GLN A 108 0.66 -19.82 13.18
N ASN A 109 -0.30 -20.09 12.28
CA ASN A 109 -0.07 -20.42 10.87
C ASN A 109 0.87 -21.63 10.70
N ASN A 110 0.50 -22.76 11.30
CA ASN A 110 1.22 -24.03 11.19
C ASN A 110 0.21 -25.18 10.92
N TYR A 111 0.69 -26.41 10.87
CA TYR A 111 -0.12 -27.61 10.66
C TYR A 111 -0.21 -28.47 11.93
N ILE A 112 -0.18 -27.84 13.11
CA ILE A 112 -0.20 -28.54 14.40
C ILE A 112 -1.63 -29.04 14.68
N THR A 113 -1.73 -30.30 15.10
CA THR A 113 -2.98 -31.04 15.32
C THR A 113 -3.15 -31.41 16.81
N GLY A 114 -4.24 -32.11 17.14
CA GLY A 114 -4.46 -32.65 18.48
C GLY A 114 -5.25 -31.71 19.39
N LYS A 115 -5.36 -32.07 20.67
CA LYS A 115 -6.05 -31.25 21.68
C LYS A 115 -5.10 -30.24 22.30
N ILE A 116 -5.61 -29.07 22.67
CA ILE A 116 -4.89 -28.13 23.54
C ILE A 116 -4.70 -28.80 24.92
N PRO A 117 -3.46 -28.94 25.44
CA PRO A 117 -3.23 -29.57 26.75
C PRO A 117 -3.93 -28.82 27.87
N SER A 118 -4.71 -29.53 28.69
CA SER A 118 -5.44 -28.94 29.83
C SER A 118 -4.51 -28.32 30.87
N GLU A 119 -3.30 -28.81 30.94
CA GLU A 119 -2.27 -28.42 31.88
C GLU A 119 -1.74 -27.01 31.57
N ILE A 120 -1.96 -26.47 30.35
CA ILE A 120 -1.52 -25.13 29.92
C ILE A 120 -1.96 -24.03 30.89
N GLY A 121 -3.13 -24.19 31.53
CA GLY A 121 -3.67 -23.30 32.55
C GLY A 121 -2.83 -23.16 33.83
N ARG A 122 -1.73 -23.90 33.97
CA ARG A 122 -0.74 -23.73 35.05
C ARG A 122 0.23 -22.57 34.79
N LEU A 123 0.35 -22.09 33.55
CA LEU A 123 1.28 -21.03 33.16
C LEU A 123 0.75 -19.65 33.57
N THR A 124 0.62 -19.38 34.86
CA THR A 124 -0.05 -18.15 35.36
C THR A 124 0.65 -16.84 34.99
N ARG A 125 1.87 -16.90 34.43
CA ARG A 125 2.65 -15.77 33.90
C ARG A 125 2.43 -15.53 32.40
N LEU A 126 1.63 -16.35 31.72
CA LEU A 126 1.37 -16.23 30.29
C LEU A 126 0.54 -14.96 30.02
N GLU A 127 1.07 -14.11 29.15
CA GLU A 127 0.51 -12.81 28.73
C GLU A 127 -0.11 -12.92 27.32
N THR A 128 0.51 -13.71 26.43
CA THR A 128 0.06 -13.94 25.04
C THR A 128 0.07 -15.43 24.70
N LEU A 129 -1.06 -15.93 24.19
CA LEU A 129 -1.21 -17.27 23.63
C LEU A 129 -1.87 -17.18 22.25
N ASP A 130 -1.08 -17.42 21.20
CA ASP A 130 -1.55 -17.49 19.83
C ASP A 130 -1.31 -18.88 19.23
N LEU A 131 -2.42 -19.56 18.95
CA LEU A 131 -2.48 -20.87 18.30
C LEU A 131 -3.35 -20.81 17.03
N SER A 132 -3.57 -19.61 16.45
CA SER A 132 -4.47 -19.46 15.30
C SER A 132 -3.96 -20.19 14.06
N ASP A 133 -4.86 -20.45 13.10
CA ASP A 133 -4.51 -20.97 11.77
C ASP A 133 -3.70 -22.28 11.87
N ASN A 134 -4.32 -23.27 12.52
CA ASN A 134 -3.78 -24.60 12.81
C ASN A 134 -4.90 -25.65 12.72
N PHE A 135 -4.61 -26.90 13.09
CA PHE A 135 -5.55 -28.02 13.07
C PHE A 135 -5.87 -28.56 14.49
N PHE A 136 -5.81 -27.71 15.53
CA PHE A 136 -6.20 -28.12 16.88
C PHE A 136 -7.69 -28.49 16.94
N HIS A 137 -8.03 -29.55 17.66
CA HIS A 137 -9.39 -30.09 17.71
C HIS A 137 -9.80 -30.57 19.11
N GLY A 138 -11.12 -30.68 19.34
CA GLY A 138 -11.69 -30.96 20.65
C GLY A 138 -11.90 -29.70 21.50
N GLU A 139 -12.20 -29.87 22.78
CA GLU A 139 -12.63 -28.78 23.67
C GLU A 139 -11.52 -27.80 24.05
N ILE A 140 -11.88 -26.51 24.14
CA ILE A 140 -11.06 -25.50 24.80
C ILE A 140 -11.01 -25.88 26.30
N PRO A 141 -9.84 -26.12 26.91
CA PRO A 141 -9.78 -26.54 28.29
C PRO A 141 -10.25 -25.44 29.24
N PHE A 142 -11.12 -25.79 30.21
CA PHE A 142 -11.61 -24.84 31.23
C PHE A 142 -10.49 -24.16 32.01
N SER A 143 -9.33 -24.81 32.10
CA SER A 143 -8.12 -24.35 32.75
C SER A 143 -7.45 -23.15 32.05
N VAL A 144 -7.74 -22.87 30.78
CA VAL A 144 -7.29 -21.64 30.09
C VAL A 144 -7.77 -20.39 30.85
N GLY A 145 -8.97 -20.44 31.44
CA GLY A 145 -9.48 -19.38 32.31
C GLY A 145 -8.72 -19.16 33.63
N ASN A 146 -7.74 -20.01 33.97
CA ASN A 146 -6.85 -19.79 35.12
C ASN A 146 -5.64 -18.89 34.79
N LEU A 147 -5.43 -18.53 33.52
CA LEU A 147 -4.30 -17.71 33.06
C LEU A 147 -4.51 -16.23 33.39
N ARG A 148 -4.30 -15.85 34.65
CA ARG A 148 -4.66 -14.53 35.20
C ARG A 148 -3.93 -13.34 34.58
N SER A 149 -2.76 -13.56 33.98
CA SER A 149 -1.98 -12.53 33.28
C SER A 149 -2.28 -12.43 31.78
N LEU A 150 -3.15 -13.29 31.24
CA LEU A 150 -3.36 -13.39 29.80
C LEU A 150 -4.15 -12.18 29.28
N GLN A 151 -3.54 -11.47 28.34
CA GLN A 151 -4.07 -10.29 27.66
C GLN A 151 -4.53 -10.61 26.25
N TYR A 152 -3.88 -11.57 25.58
CA TYR A 152 -4.17 -11.95 24.19
C TYR A 152 -4.36 -13.46 24.08
N LEU A 153 -5.54 -13.88 23.63
CA LEU A 153 -5.86 -15.28 23.32
C LEU A 153 -6.43 -15.39 21.91
N ARG A 154 -5.70 -16.05 21.00
CA ARG A 154 -6.16 -16.38 19.66
C ARG A 154 -6.15 -17.88 19.43
N LEU A 155 -7.32 -18.42 19.11
CA LEU A 155 -7.56 -19.82 18.75
C LEU A 155 -8.33 -19.92 17.43
N ASN A 156 -8.43 -18.83 16.67
CA ASN A 156 -9.24 -18.76 15.45
C ASN A 156 -8.71 -19.67 14.33
N ASN A 157 -9.60 -20.01 13.39
CA ASN A 157 -9.29 -20.85 12.23
C ASN A 157 -8.63 -22.18 12.63
N ASN A 158 -9.37 -22.98 13.40
CA ASN A 158 -8.98 -24.28 13.93
C ASN A 158 -10.19 -25.25 13.88
N SER A 159 -10.05 -26.46 14.40
CA SER A 159 -11.11 -27.50 14.46
C SER A 159 -11.62 -27.75 15.90
N LEU A 160 -11.52 -26.75 16.79
CA LEU A 160 -11.96 -26.87 18.18
C LEU A 160 -13.48 -27.02 18.27
N SER A 161 -13.97 -27.76 19.26
CA SER A 161 -15.38 -28.15 19.35
C SER A 161 -15.89 -28.22 20.78
N GLY A 162 -17.21 -28.28 20.97
CA GLY A 162 -17.83 -28.29 22.30
C GLY A 162 -18.05 -26.88 22.86
N VAL A 163 -18.41 -26.78 24.14
CA VAL A 163 -18.86 -25.51 24.75
C VAL A 163 -17.71 -24.57 25.07
N ILE A 164 -17.92 -23.26 24.95
CA ILE A 164 -16.93 -22.26 25.37
C ILE A 164 -16.89 -22.21 26.91
N PRO A 165 -15.73 -22.40 27.58
CA PRO A 165 -15.69 -22.46 29.02
C PRO A 165 -16.11 -21.15 29.69
N LEU A 166 -17.05 -21.25 30.66
CA LEU A 166 -17.45 -20.12 31.51
C LEU A 166 -16.28 -19.49 32.27
N SER A 167 -15.17 -20.20 32.49
CA SER A 167 -13.98 -19.62 33.11
C SER A 167 -13.36 -18.46 32.31
N LEU A 168 -13.59 -18.41 30.98
CA LEU A 168 -13.17 -17.28 30.13
C LEU A 168 -13.95 -15.99 30.41
N SER A 169 -15.17 -16.04 30.99
CA SER A 169 -15.91 -14.81 31.35
C SER A 169 -15.21 -14.02 32.46
N ASN A 170 -14.43 -14.69 33.29
CA ASN A 170 -13.85 -14.12 34.52
C ASN A 170 -12.42 -13.58 34.31
N MET A 171 -11.89 -13.59 33.08
CA MET A 171 -10.55 -13.14 32.75
C MET A 171 -10.51 -11.61 32.54
N THR A 172 -10.44 -10.85 33.63
CA THR A 172 -10.52 -9.37 33.59
C THR A 172 -9.31 -8.66 32.96
N GLN A 173 -8.20 -9.36 32.74
CA GLN A 173 -7.00 -8.81 32.07
C GLN A 173 -6.99 -9.09 30.56
N LEU A 174 -7.92 -9.92 30.07
CA LEU A 174 -7.98 -10.30 28.66
C LEU A 174 -8.42 -9.08 27.83
N ALA A 175 -7.54 -8.58 26.97
CA ALA A 175 -7.86 -7.48 26.06
C ALA A 175 -8.54 -8.00 24.78
N LEU A 176 -8.04 -9.12 24.24
CA LEU A 176 -8.47 -9.73 22.99
C LEU A 176 -8.72 -11.23 23.13
N LEU A 177 -9.88 -11.69 22.62
CA LEU A 177 -10.27 -13.10 22.56
C LEU A 177 -10.81 -13.47 21.17
N ASP A 178 -10.04 -14.20 20.38
CA ASP A 178 -10.49 -14.66 19.05
C ASP A 178 -10.70 -16.18 19.02
N LEU A 179 -11.96 -16.60 18.90
CA LEU A 179 -12.42 -17.98 18.79
C LEU A 179 -13.15 -18.25 17.46
N SER A 180 -13.03 -17.34 16.49
CA SER A 180 -13.73 -17.43 15.20
C SER A 180 -13.28 -18.63 14.36
N TYR A 181 -14.12 -19.06 13.41
CA TYR A 181 -13.85 -20.16 12.47
C TYR A 181 -13.37 -21.45 13.18
N ASN A 182 -14.22 -21.99 14.03
CA ASN A 182 -14.06 -23.27 14.73
C ASN A 182 -15.39 -24.05 14.68
N ASN A 183 -15.52 -25.13 15.44
CA ASN A 183 -16.73 -25.95 15.56
C ASN A 183 -17.33 -25.90 17.00
N LEU A 184 -17.19 -24.75 17.68
CA LEU A 184 -17.66 -24.53 19.05
C LEU A 184 -19.20 -24.46 19.11
N SER A 185 -19.75 -24.68 20.30
CA SER A 185 -21.20 -24.81 20.53
C SER A 185 -21.72 -23.97 21.69
N SER A 186 -23.02 -23.67 21.68
CA SER A 186 -23.72 -22.94 22.75
C SER A 186 -23.70 -23.67 24.11
N PRO A 187 -23.77 -22.94 25.25
CA PRO A 187 -23.97 -21.50 25.38
C PRO A 187 -22.68 -20.67 25.27
N VAL A 188 -22.82 -19.40 24.90
CA VAL A 188 -21.72 -18.42 24.81
C VAL A 188 -21.62 -17.64 26.13
N PRO A 189 -20.47 -17.65 26.85
CA PRO A 189 -20.25 -16.81 28.02
C PRO A 189 -20.24 -15.32 27.66
N ARG A 190 -20.64 -14.45 28.59
CA ARG A 190 -20.34 -13.01 28.49
C ARG A 190 -18.88 -12.78 28.84
N PHE A 191 -18.04 -12.49 27.86
CA PHE A 191 -16.61 -12.25 28.08
C PHE A 191 -16.37 -10.87 28.73
N ALA A 192 -15.38 -10.78 29.62
CA ALA A 192 -14.90 -9.51 30.17
C ALA A 192 -13.92 -8.77 29.23
N ALA A 193 -13.57 -9.37 28.08
CA ALA A 193 -12.59 -8.84 27.16
C ALA A 193 -13.12 -7.62 26.39
N LYS A 194 -12.24 -6.65 26.11
CA LYS A 194 -12.58 -5.43 25.35
C LYS A 194 -13.01 -5.74 23.92
N THR A 195 -12.38 -6.75 23.32
CA THR A 195 -12.67 -7.20 21.96
C THR A 195 -12.73 -8.73 21.95
N PHE A 196 -13.79 -9.31 21.38
CA PHE A 196 -13.86 -10.74 21.16
C PHE A 196 -14.56 -11.09 19.84
N SER A 197 -14.25 -12.26 19.29
CA SER A 197 -14.91 -12.82 18.10
C SER A 197 -15.22 -14.31 18.26
N ILE A 198 -16.40 -14.72 17.81
CA ILE A 198 -16.88 -16.11 17.78
C ILE A 198 -17.50 -16.47 16.41
N VAL A 199 -17.37 -15.59 15.41
CA VAL A 199 -18.01 -15.72 14.09
C VAL A 199 -17.53 -17.00 13.39
N GLY A 200 -18.39 -17.64 12.60
CA GLY A 200 -18.00 -18.85 11.83
C GLY A 200 -17.97 -20.15 12.64
N ASN A 201 -18.60 -20.20 13.83
CA ASN A 201 -18.82 -21.43 14.60
C ASN A 201 -20.24 -21.98 14.35
N PRO A 202 -20.42 -23.05 13.55
CA PRO A 202 -21.75 -23.47 13.08
C PRO A 202 -22.61 -24.19 14.14
N LEU A 203 -22.04 -24.60 15.27
CA LEU A 203 -22.77 -25.24 16.38
C LEU A 203 -23.14 -24.27 17.50
N ILE A 204 -22.82 -22.97 17.37
CA ILE A 204 -23.39 -21.91 18.19
C ILE A 204 -24.76 -21.55 17.61
N CYS A 205 -25.80 -21.68 18.42
CA CYS A 205 -27.20 -21.41 18.08
C CYS A 205 -27.73 -22.17 16.84
N PRO A 206 -27.55 -23.51 16.77
CA PRO A 206 -27.79 -24.29 15.55
C PRO A 206 -29.27 -24.39 15.16
N THR A 207 -30.21 -24.09 16.07
CA THR A 207 -31.65 -24.04 15.75
C THR A 207 -32.29 -22.66 15.93
N GLY A 208 -31.56 -21.69 16.50
CA GLY A 208 -32.05 -20.34 16.81
C GLY A 208 -33.22 -20.28 17.81
N LYS A 209 -33.47 -21.35 18.57
CA LYS A 209 -34.63 -21.47 19.49
C LYS A 209 -34.24 -21.58 20.96
N GLU A 210 -32.96 -21.71 21.24
CA GLU A 210 -32.41 -21.75 22.58
C GLU A 210 -32.50 -20.36 23.24
N PRO A 211 -32.91 -20.23 24.52
CA PRO A 211 -33.26 -18.94 25.12
C PRO A 211 -32.08 -17.95 25.25
N ASP A 212 -30.84 -18.44 25.20
CA ASP A 212 -29.61 -17.64 25.25
C ASP A 212 -29.09 -17.23 23.85
N CYS A 213 -29.84 -17.52 22.77
CA CYS A 213 -29.43 -17.32 21.37
C CYS A 213 -30.08 -16.09 20.67
N ASN A 214 -30.61 -15.13 21.42
CA ASN A 214 -31.07 -13.85 20.86
C ASN A 214 -29.87 -12.95 20.50
N GLY A 215 -29.40 -12.99 19.25
CA GLY A 215 -28.31 -12.10 18.81
C GLY A 215 -27.81 -12.17 17.37
N THR A 216 -28.30 -13.10 16.53
CA THR A 216 -27.85 -13.28 15.12
C THR A 216 -29.05 -13.74 14.28
N THR A 217 -29.69 -12.96 13.41
CA THR A 217 -29.38 -11.61 12.86
C THR A 217 -30.71 -10.87 12.57
N LEU A 218 -30.67 -9.53 12.38
CA LEU A 218 -31.79 -8.60 12.10
C LEU A 218 -32.67 -8.14 13.29
N ILE A 219 -32.95 -6.84 13.31
CA ILE A 219 -33.75 -6.02 14.26
C ILE A 219 -35.05 -5.61 13.50
N PRO A 220 -36.30 -5.55 14.06
CA PRO A 220 -36.64 -4.72 15.24
C PRO A 220 -37.75 -5.18 16.25
N MET A 221 -37.67 -4.55 17.44
CA MET A 221 -38.76 -4.16 18.37
C MET A 221 -39.56 -5.18 19.22
N SER A 222 -39.10 -5.32 20.48
CA SER A 222 -39.79 -4.93 21.73
C SER A 222 -40.76 -5.86 22.52
N MET A 223 -40.50 -5.88 23.84
CA MET A 223 -41.38 -6.02 25.03
C MET A 223 -41.99 -7.37 25.51
N ASN A 224 -41.44 -7.78 26.67
CA ASN A 224 -42.11 -8.11 27.94
C ASN A 224 -43.05 -9.33 28.10
N LEU A 225 -42.94 -9.98 29.27
CA LEU A 225 -44.07 -10.60 29.98
C LEU A 225 -43.89 -10.48 31.51
N ASN A 226 -45.01 -10.35 32.22
CA ASN A 226 -45.10 -9.91 33.61
C ASN A 226 -45.08 -11.05 34.64
N GLU A 227 -44.83 -10.70 35.92
CA GLU A 227 -45.64 -11.25 37.01
C GLU A 227 -46.24 -10.14 37.89
N THR A 228 -47.28 -10.49 38.66
CA THR A 228 -48.39 -9.58 39.03
C THR A 228 -48.37 -9.05 40.47
N ARG A 229 -48.95 -7.85 40.68
CA ARG A 229 -50.07 -7.58 41.62
C ARG A 229 -50.53 -6.11 41.56
N ALA A 230 -51.85 -5.90 41.71
CA ALA A 230 -52.54 -4.61 41.80
C ALA A 230 -53.37 -4.58 43.12
N PRO A 231 -54.21 -3.56 43.45
CA PRO A 231 -54.47 -2.25 42.82
C PRO A 231 -54.51 -1.04 43.82
N LEU A 232 -54.78 0.20 43.36
CA LEU A 232 -55.84 1.11 43.87
C LEU A 232 -55.83 2.56 43.26
N TYR A 233 -56.83 2.85 42.42
CA TYR A 233 -57.70 4.06 42.33
C TYR A 233 -57.18 5.52 42.15
N VAL A 234 -57.72 6.14 41.07
CA VAL A 234 -58.26 7.53 40.94
C VAL A 234 -57.35 8.74 40.63
N GLY A 235 -57.68 9.44 39.53
CA GLY A 235 -58.02 10.88 39.61
C GLY A 235 -57.17 11.95 38.89
N ARG A 236 -57.60 12.35 37.68
CA ARG A 236 -57.48 13.68 37.02
C ARG A 236 -56.58 14.81 37.62
N SER A 237 -55.77 15.39 36.72
CA SER A 237 -55.69 16.85 36.40
C SER A 237 -54.78 17.84 37.19
N LYS A 238 -53.87 18.48 36.41
CA LYS A 238 -53.35 19.88 36.45
C LYS A 238 -52.19 20.31 37.40
N ASN A 239 -51.25 21.01 36.73
CA ASN A 239 -50.49 22.20 37.14
C ASN A 239 -49.42 22.17 38.27
N HIS A 240 -48.16 22.15 37.81
CA HIS A 240 -47.16 23.24 37.94
C HIS A 240 -46.58 23.64 39.32
N LYS A 241 -45.23 23.67 39.36
CA LYS A 241 -44.31 24.28 40.35
C LYS A 241 -44.29 23.67 41.76
N MET A 242 -43.22 22.93 42.07
CA MET A 242 -42.26 23.37 43.11
C MET A 242 -40.86 22.76 42.89
N ALA A 243 -40.01 23.50 42.18
CA ALA A 243 -38.55 23.34 42.29
C ALA A 243 -38.05 24.14 43.51
N ILE A 244 -36.74 24.04 43.81
CA ILE A 244 -36.04 24.80 44.86
C ILE A 244 -36.26 24.27 46.29
N ALA A 245 -35.73 23.07 46.54
CA ALA A 245 -35.32 22.61 47.87
C ALA A 245 -34.11 21.64 47.81
N VAL A 246 -33.98 20.88 46.71
CA VAL A 246 -32.90 19.89 46.50
C VAL A 246 -31.64 20.50 45.83
N GLY A 247 -31.73 21.73 45.31
CA GLY A 247 -30.64 22.35 44.54
C GLY A 247 -29.38 22.70 45.36
N SER A 248 -29.50 22.91 46.67
CA SER A 248 -28.39 23.32 47.53
C SER A 248 -27.44 22.19 47.92
N SER A 249 -27.94 20.95 48.07
CA SER A 249 -27.08 19.77 48.31
C SER A 249 -26.42 19.27 47.02
N VAL A 250 -27.16 19.28 45.90
CA VAL A 250 -26.60 18.93 44.58
C VAL A 250 -25.55 19.97 44.15
N GLY A 251 -25.78 21.26 44.37
CA GLY A 251 -24.85 22.32 43.97
C GLY A 251 -23.45 22.17 44.55
N ILE A 252 -23.31 21.77 45.82
CA ILE A 252 -22.00 21.57 46.47
C ILE A 252 -21.32 20.31 45.95
N VAL A 253 -22.06 19.21 45.78
CA VAL A 253 -21.52 17.96 45.21
C VAL A 253 -21.09 18.18 43.76
N SER A 254 -21.90 18.85 42.95
CA SER A 254 -21.54 19.23 41.58
C SER A 254 -20.36 20.19 41.52
N LEU A 255 -20.21 21.15 42.45
CA LEU A 255 -19.01 21.99 42.51
C LEU A 255 -17.75 21.18 42.86
N ILE A 256 -17.86 20.17 43.73
CA ILE A 256 -16.74 19.25 44.01
C ILE A 256 -16.44 18.40 42.77
N PHE A 257 -17.44 17.85 42.09
CA PHE A 257 -17.24 17.10 40.83
C PHE A 257 -16.76 17.97 39.67
N ILE A 258 -17.08 19.25 39.62
CA ILE A 258 -16.57 20.21 38.63
C ILE A 258 -15.16 20.65 39.00
N VAL A 259 -14.82 20.85 40.27
CA VAL A 259 -13.43 21.16 40.67
C VAL A 259 -12.53 19.94 40.52
N VAL A 260 -12.99 18.73 40.88
CA VAL A 260 -12.27 17.47 40.62
C VAL A 260 -12.25 17.17 39.13
N GLY A 261 -13.34 17.40 38.40
CA GLY A 261 -13.43 17.24 36.95
C GLY A 261 -12.53 18.21 36.20
N LEU A 262 -12.45 19.48 36.61
CA LEU A 262 -11.50 20.46 36.09
C LEU A 262 -10.07 20.16 36.54
N PHE A 263 -9.83 19.61 37.72
CA PHE A 263 -8.50 19.17 38.16
C PHE A 263 -8.03 17.93 37.36
N LEU A 264 -8.92 16.98 37.10
CA LEU A 264 -8.65 15.80 36.27
C LEU A 264 -8.54 16.18 34.79
N TRP A 265 -9.39 17.07 34.26
CA TRP A 265 -9.30 17.59 32.90
C TRP A 265 -8.06 18.48 32.72
N TRP A 266 -7.69 19.29 33.71
CA TRP A 266 -6.42 20.03 33.69
C TRP A 266 -5.23 19.07 33.74
N ARG A 267 -5.28 18.01 34.56
CA ARG A 267 -4.27 16.93 34.59
C ARG A 267 -4.20 16.13 33.28
N GLN A 268 -5.34 15.86 32.63
CA GLN A 268 -5.45 15.11 31.38
C GLN A 268 -5.03 15.94 30.16
N ARG A 269 -5.39 17.24 30.15
CA ARG A 269 -4.97 18.21 29.13
C ARG A 269 -3.51 18.64 29.32
N HIS A 270 -2.95 18.57 30.53
CA HIS A 270 -1.49 18.59 30.73
C HIS A 270 -0.84 17.30 30.19
N ASN A 271 -1.40 16.12 30.43
CA ASN A 271 -0.81 14.85 29.99
C ASN A 271 -0.71 14.67 28.47
N GLN A 272 -1.58 15.30 27.66
CA GLN A 272 -1.47 15.26 26.19
C GLN A 272 -0.49 16.30 25.62
N ASN A 273 -0.06 17.30 26.40
CA ASN A 273 0.93 18.31 25.99
C ASN A 273 2.25 18.22 26.79
N THR A 274 2.62 17.02 27.25
CA THR A 274 3.89 16.79 27.98
C THR A 274 4.71 15.60 27.44
N PHE A 275 5.12 15.67 26.17
CA PHE A 275 6.42 15.10 25.76
C PHE A 275 7.51 16.14 25.41
N PHE A 276 7.30 17.40 25.77
CA PHE A 276 8.23 18.26 26.56
C PHE A 276 7.78 19.73 26.41
N ASP A 277 7.19 20.29 27.47
CA ASP A 277 7.41 21.71 27.79
C ASP A 277 7.65 21.82 29.31
N VAL A 278 8.44 22.81 29.73
CA VAL A 278 8.70 23.16 31.14
C VAL A 278 8.79 24.67 31.22
N LYS A 279 7.99 25.26 32.11
CA LYS A 279 8.27 26.58 32.68
C LYS A 279 8.58 26.42 34.16
N ASP A 280 9.54 27.21 34.64
CA ASP A 280 10.14 27.10 35.98
C ASP A 280 9.13 27.30 37.13
N GLY A 281 9.31 26.57 38.24
CA GLY A 281 8.57 26.87 39.46
C GLY A 281 8.47 25.78 40.55
N HIS A 282 9.61 25.32 41.09
CA HIS A 282 9.73 24.69 42.42
C HIS A 282 8.89 23.43 42.80
N HIS A 283 9.64 22.39 43.22
CA HIS A 283 9.27 21.28 44.12
C HIS A 283 8.55 20.01 43.58
N HIS A 284 9.35 18.93 43.57
CA HIS A 284 9.05 17.49 43.67
C HIS A 284 8.65 16.67 42.42
N HIS A 285 9.16 15.42 42.43
CA HIS A 285 9.28 14.47 41.33
C HIS A 285 7.97 13.73 40.99
N GLU A 286 7.80 13.36 39.72
CA GLU A 286 7.43 12.00 39.29
C GLU A 286 7.79 11.79 37.80
N GLU A 287 8.07 10.55 37.41
CA GLU A 287 8.78 10.20 36.15
C GLU A 287 7.85 9.65 35.05
N VAL A 288 8.16 9.96 33.78
CA VAL A 288 7.55 9.32 32.59
C VAL A 288 8.66 8.62 31.81
N SER A 289 8.61 7.29 31.71
CA SER A 289 9.74 6.46 31.28
C SER A 289 9.71 6.13 29.77
N LEU A 290 10.33 6.96 28.93
CA LEU A 290 10.84 6.50 27.61
C LEU A 290 12.21 5.84 27.79
N GLY A 291 12.20 4.65 28.41
CA GLY A 291 13.41 3.93 28.78
C GLY A 291 14.35 4.75 29.69
N ASN A 292 15.64 4.41 29.67
CA ASN A 292 16.66 5.03 30.52
C ASN A 292 17.20 6.38 29.97
N LEU A 293 16.40 7.15 29.22
CA LEU A 293 16.83 8.42 28.63
C LEU A 293 16.61 9.60 29.59
N ARG A 294 17.66 10.37 29.86
CA ARG A 294 17.60 11.49 30.81
C ARG A 294 17.09 12.78 30.16
N ARG A 295 16.08 13.41 30.77
CA ARG A 295 15.70 14.81 30.47
C ARG A 295 16.74 15.75 31.08
N PHE A 296 17.42 16.52 30.24
CA PHE A 296 18.38 17.55 30.68
C PHE A 296 17.74 18.94 30.68
N GLY A 297 18.16 19.80 31.61
CA GLY A 297 17.76 21.21 31.60
C GLY A 297 18.61 22.03 30.61
N PHE A 298 18.01 22.98 29.89
CA PHE A 298 18.78 23.84 28.97
C PHE A 298 19.92 24.57 29.69
N ARG A 299 19.66 25.11 30.89
CA ARG A 299 20.67 25.79 31.72
C ARG A 299 21.78 24.85 32.20
N GLU A 300 21.47 23.57 32.43
CA GLU A 300 22.46 22.55 32.78
C GLU A 300 23.43 22.32 31.60
N LEU A 301 22.89 22.08 30.40
CA LEU A 301 23.70 21.90 29.19
C LEU A 301 24.43 23.18 28.77
N GLN A 302 23.84 24.34 29.00
CA GLN A 302 24.47 25.65 28.78
C GLN A 302 25.66 25.84 29.72
N ILE A 303 25.57 25.48 31.01
CA ILE A 303 26.72 25.50 31.92
C ILE A 303 27.76 24.45 31.51
N ALA A 304 27.33 23.21 31.27
CA ALA A 304 28.20 22.09 30.90
C ALA A 304 29.04 22.36 29.64
N THR A 305 28.47 23.05 28.65
CA THR A 305 29.14 23.43 27.39
C THR A 305 29.85 24.80 27.43
N ASN A 306 29.90 25.45 28.59
CA ASN A 306 30.40 26.82 28.78
C ASN A 306 29.75 27.82 27.82
N ASN A 307 28.42 27.95 27.92
CA ASN A 307 27.54 28.74 27.07
C ASN A 307 27.70 28.44 25.57
N PHE A 308 27.77 27.16 25.20
CA PHE A 308 28.01 26.70 23.82
C PHE A 308 29.23 27.38 23.17
N SER A 309 30.32 27.53 23.93
CA SER A 309 31.53 28.21 23.46
C SER A 309 32.09 27.58 22.19
N SER A 310 32.57 28.42 21.26
CA SER A 310 33.33 27.97 20.09
C SER A 310 34.60 27.17 20.45
N LYS A 311 35.15 27.36 21.67
CA LYS A 311 36.26 26.56 22.21
C LYS A 311 35.88 25.10 22.48
N ASN A 312 34.59 24.82 22.67
CA ASN A 312 34.05 23.49 22.92
C ASN A 312 33.40 22.88 21.67
N LEU A 313 33.46 23.54 20.51
CA LEU A 313 32.85 23.04 19.28
C LEU A 313 33.61 21.82 18.73
N LEU A 314 32.95 20.65 18.74
CA LEU A 314 33.47 19.39 18.21
C LEU A 314 33.21 19.24 16.70
N GLY A 315 32.10 19.79 16.20
CA GLY A 315 31.74 19.70 14.79
C GLY A 315 30.64 20.66 14.38
N LYS A 316 30.64 21.05 13.10
CA LYS A 316 29.64 21.93 12.47
C LYS A 316 29.23 21.33 11.13
N GLY A 317 28.02 20.80 11.04
CA GLY A 317 27.47 20.13 9.85
C GLY A 317 26.23 20.81 9.29
N GLY A 318 25.58 20.19 8.30
CA GLY A 318 24.27 20.64 7.81
C GLY A 318 23.19 20.56 8.90
N TYR A 319 23.26 19.52 9.73
CA TYR A 319 22.26 19.17 10.73
C TYR A 319 22.39 19.89 12.09
N GLY A 320 23.48 20.63 12.34
CA GLY A 320 23.69 21.28 13.63
C GLY A 320 25.15 21.62 13.96
N ASN A 321 25.34 22.04 15.21
CA ASN A 321 26.64 22.20 15.86
C ASN A 321 26.72 21.22 17.04
N VAL A 322 27.84 20.49 17.18
CA VAL A 322 28.08 19.58 18.31
C VAL A 322 29.12 20.19 19.24
N TYR A 323 28.83 20.23 20.54
CA TYR A 323 29.69 20.82 21.57
C TYR A 323 30.10 19.78 22.60
N LYS A 324 31.33 19.88 23.10
CA LYS A 324 31.79 19.14 24.29
C LYS A 324 31.17 19.76 25.53
N GLY A 325 30.54 18.94 26.36
CA GLY A 325 30.03 19.31 27.67
C GLY A 325 30.68 18.48 28.77
N THR A 326 30.75 19.04 29.99
CA THR A 326 31.03 18.27 31.21
C THR A 326 29.86 18.48 32.16
N LEU A 327 29.16 17.40 32.49
CA LEU A 327 28.02 17.42 33.41
C LEU A 327 28.47 17.58 34.87
N THR A 328 27.52 17.83 35.77
CA THR A 328 27.78 18.11 37.20
C THR A 328 28.35 16.93 37.99
N ASP A 329 28.23 15.72 37.46
CA ASP A 329 28.80 14.46 37.94
C ASP A 329 30.22 14.18 37.36
N ASN A 330 30.78 15.14 36.61
CA ASN A 330 31.98 15.02 35.77
C ASN A 330 31.85 14.11 34.53
N THR A 331 30.65 13.65 34.17
CA THR A 331 30.43 12.89 32.93
C THR A 331 30.67 13.79 31.71
N VAL A 332 31.59 13.39 30.83
CA VAL A 332 31.89 14.12 29.59
C VAL A 332 30.93 13.68 28.49
N VAL A 333 30.26 14.65 27.85
CA VAL A 333 29.20 14.41 26.86
C VAL A 333 29.40 15.22 25.58
N ALA A 334 28.79 14.75 24.49
CA ALA A 334 28.64 15.49 23.25
C ALA A 334 27.20 16.00 23.12
N VAL A 335 27.01 17.32 23.07
CA VAL A 335 25.71 17.98 22.97
C VAL A 335 25.50 18.49 21.55
N LYS A 336 24.63 17.82 20.78
CA LYS A 336 24.25 18.21 19.42
C LYS A 336 23.09 19.21 19.48
N ARG A 337 23.32 20.43 18.99
CA ARG A 337 22.35 21.52 18.88
C ARG A 337 21.95 21.69 17.42
N LEU A 338 20.68 21.42 17.13
CA LEU A 338 20.12 21.52 15.78
C LEU A 338 19.99 23.00 15.38
N LYS A 339 20.17 23.32 14.09
CA LYS A 339 20.37 24.71 13.65
C LYS A 339 19.12 25.57 13.58
N ASP A 340 17.95 24.97 13.35
CA ASP A 340 16.67 25.64 13.28
C ASP A 340 15.60 24.75 13.94
N GLY A 341 15.44 24.87 15.27
CA GLY A 341 14.53 24.02 16.06
C GLY A 341 13.04 24.16 15.71
N ASN A 342 12.67 25.14 14.88
CA ASN A 342 11.31 25.42 14.43
C ASN A 342 11.12 25.20 12.92
N ALA A 343 12.15 24.79 12.18
CA ALA A 343 12.03 24.43 10.77
C ALA A 343 11.62 22.96 10.63
N LEU A 344 10.69 22.66 9.72
CA LEU A 344 10.07 21.33 9.55
C LEU A 344 11.11 20.19 9.43
N GLY A 345 12.24 20.42 8.76
CA GLY A 345 13.32 19.44 8.64
C GLY A 345 14.12 19.17 9.92
N GLY A 346 14.20 20.15 10.83
CA GLY A 346 14.90 20.02 12.12
C GLY A 346 14.09 19.21 13.14
N GLU A 347 12.78 19.42 13.19
CA GLU A 347 11.87 18.67 14.07
C GLU A 347 11.83 17.18 13.68
N ILE A 348 11.67 16.89 12.37
CA ILE A 348 11.66 15.51 11.84
C ILE A 348 12.98 14.80 12.19
N GLN A 349 14.13 15.48 12.03
CA GLN A 349 15.42 14.89 12.38
C GLN A 349 15.54 14.62 13.88
N PHE A 350 15.13 15.55 14.74
CA PHE A 350 15.14 15.37 16.18
C PHE A 350 14.29 14.16 16.59
N GLN A 351 13.06 14.08 16.09
CA GLN A 351 12.13 13.00 16.40
C GLN A 351 12.68 11.65 15.91
N THR A 352 13.21 11.59 14.67
CA THR A 352 13.81 10.36 14.11
C THR A 352 15.01 9.88 14.94
N GLU A 353 15.89 10.79 15.41
CA GLU A 353 17.02 10.41 16.27
C GLU A 353 16.57 9.90 17.66
N VAL A 354 15.51 10.47 18.25
CA VAL A 354 14.97 9.99 19.53
C VAL A 354 14.28 8.63 19.36
N GLU A 355 13.46 8.48 18.32
CA GLU A 355 12.68 7.27 18.03
C GLU A 355 13.59 6.08 17.69
N MET A 356 14.43 6.22 16.66
CA MET A 356 15.24 5.11 16.13
C MET A 356 16.31 4.63 17.12
N ILE A 357 16.87 5.54 17.95
CA ILE A 357 17.88 5.19 18.96
C ILE A 357 17.23 4.64 20.24
N SER A 358 15.93 4.89 20.47
CA SER A 358 15.19 4.21 21.54
C SER A 358 14.93 2.72 21.22
N LEU A 359 14.82 2.38 19.94
CA LEU A 359 14.59 1.03 19.44
C LEU A 359 15.89 0.22 19.26
N ALA A 360 17.02 0.87 18.94
CA ALA A 360 18.27 0.19 18.61
C ALA A 360 19.33 0.28 19.72
N VAL A 361 19.67 -0.85 20.35
CA VAL A 361 20.70 -0.94 21.41
C VAL A 361 21.76 -1.98 21.04
N HIS A 362 22.90 -1.50 20.53
CA HIS A 362 24.05 -2.34 20.19
C HIS A 362 25.38 -1.61 20.42
N ARG A 363 26.44 -2.33 20.79
CA ARG A 363 27.77 -1.77 21.13
C ARG A 363 28.43 -0.95 20.02
N ASN A 364 28.12 -1.24 18.76
CA ASN A 364 28.65 -0.51 17.59
C ASN A 364 27.66 0.54 17.06
N LEU A 365 26.64 0.93 17.84
CA LEU A 365 25.68 2.00 17.50
C LEU A 365 25.68 3.10 18.57
N LEU A 366 25.50 4.35 18.15
CA LEU A 366 25.57 5.50 19.04
C LEU A 366 24.33 5.61 19.92
N ARG A 367 24.45 5.17 21.18
CA ARG A 367 23.40 5.30 22.19
C ARG A 367 23.19 6.77 22.61
N LEU A 368 21.95 7.20 22.63
CA LEU A 368 21.53 8.49 23.22
C LEU A 368 21.56 8.39 24.76
N TYR A 369 22.12 9.40 25.45
CA TYR A 369 22.03 9.51 26.91
C TYR A 369 20.77 10.25 27.35
N GLY A 370 20.30 11.17 26.52
CA GLY A 370 19.14 11.98 26.83
C GLY A 370 19.01 13.19 25.91
N PHE A 371 18.08 14.07 26.25
CA PHE A 371 17.71 15.20 25.40
C PHE A 371 17.18 16.38 26.20
N CYS A 372 17.16 17.54 25.56
CA CYS A 372 16.57 18.77 26.06
C CYS A 372 15.78 19.44 24.93
N ILE A 373 14.50 19.73 25.19
CA ILE A 373 13.59 20.46 24.29
C ILE A 373 13.13 21.71 25.03
N THR A 374 13.16 22.83 24.33
CA THR A 374 12.47 24.08 24.68
C THR A 374 11.76 24.61 23.42
N GLN A 375 11.01 25.70 23.56
CA GLN A 375 10.28 26.36 22.45
C GLN A 375 11.17 26.94 21.33
N ALA A 376 12.50 26.96 21.50
CA ALA A 376 13.45 27.44 20.50
C ALA A 376 14.68 26.53 20.31
N GLU A 377 14.90 25.55 21.20
CA GLU A 377 16.14 24.77 21.26
C GLU A 377 15.85 23.28 21.33
N LYS A 378 16.42 22.52 20.40
CA LYS A 378 16.42 21.06 20.37
C LYS A 378 17.85 20.55 20.53
N LEU A 379 18.11 19.85 21.62
CA LEU A 379 19.43 19.38 22.03
C LEU A 379 19.39 17.87 22.27
N LEU A 380 20.32 17.15 21.65
CA LEU A 380 20.55 15.71 21.88
C LEU A 380 21.88 15.53 22.61
N VAL A 381 21.88 14.67 23.65
CA VAL A 381 23.04 14.41 24.52
C VAL A 381 23.52 13.00 24.30
N TYR A 382 24.75 12.89 23.79
CA TYR A 382 25.42 11.64 23.45
C TYR A 382 26.66 11.41 24.34
N PRO A 383 27.14 10.17 24.49
CA PRO A 383 28.47 9.91 25.03
C PRO A 383 29.53 10.66 24.22
N TYR A 384 30.56 11.18 24.90
CA TYR A 384 31.67 11.85 24.22
C TYR A 384 32.63 10.83 23.61
N MET A 385 32.69 10.80 22.28
CA MET A 385 33.62 9.97 21.51
C MET A 385 34.99 10.67 21.41
N SER A 386 35.94 10.24 22.23
CA SER A 386 37.23 10.91 22.46
C SER A 386 38.13 10.96 21.23
N ASN A 387 38.11 9.91 20.40
CA ASN A 387 38.87 9.81 19.15
C ASN A 387 38.15 10.47 17.95
N GLY A 388 36.96 11.05 18.16
CA GLY A 388 36.20 11.78 17.14
C GLY A 388 35.57 10.87 16.08
N SER A 389 35.30 11.42 14.88
CA SER A 389 34.87 10.61 13.73
C SER A 389 36.05 10.08 12.93
N VAL A 390 35.87 8.95 12.25
CA VAL A 390 36.89 8.34 11.37
C VAL A 390 37.45 9.37 10.38
N ALA A 391 36.60 10.16 9.72
CA ALA A 391 36.99 11.20 8.78
C ALA A 391 37.81 12.36 9.40
N SER A 392 37.73 12.57 10.71
CA SER A 392 38.58 13.51 11.45
C SER A 392 39.88 12.84 11.91
N ARG A 393 39.80 11.61 12.43
CA ARG A 393 40.90 10.83 12.97
C ARG A 393 41.92 10.42 11.90
N MET A 394 41.48 10.17 10.66
CA MET A 394 42.35 9.92 9.51
C MET A 394 43.24 11.12 9.16
N LYS A 395 42.81 12.36 9.45
CA LYS A 395 43.60 13.58 9.21
C LYS A 395 44.47 13.97 10.41
N ALA A 396 44.37 13.27 11.54
CA ALA A 396 45.15 13.50 12.77
C ALA A 396 46.43 12.65 12.80
N LYS A 397 47.47 13.16 13.49
CA LYS A 397 48.76 12.46 13.67
C LYS A 397 48.92 11.96 15.12
N PRO A 398 49.44 10.74 15.35
CA PRO A 398 49.82 9.73 14.36
C PRO A 398 48.59 9.17 13.62
N VAL A 399 48.77 8.85 12.34
CA VAL A 399 47.71 8.33 11.47
C VAL A 399 47.26 6.95 11.96
N LEU A 400 46.00 6.56 11.71
CA LEU A 400 45.50 5.23 12.05
C LEU A 400 46.28 4.15 11.30
N ASP A 401 46.85 3.20 12.04
CA ASP A 401 47.48 2.00 11.49
C ASP A 401 46.45 1.08 10.80
N TRP A 402 46.95 0.12 10.03
CA TRP A 402 46.12 -0.78 9.24
C TRP A 402 45.24 -1.69 10.10
N SER A 403 45.75 -2.21 11.21
CA SER A 403 45.01 -3.11 12.10
C SER A 403 43.78 -2.42 12.70
N VAL A 404 43.93 -1.14 13.09
CA VAL A 404 42.83 -0.31 13.58
C VAL A 404 41.85 0.04 12.46
N ARG A 405 42.30 0.28 11.21
CA ARG A 405 41.38 0.47 10.06
C ARG A 405 40.54 -0.78 9.77
N LYS A 406 41.14 -1.98 9.78
CA LYS A 406 40.41 -3.26 9.62
C LYS A 406 39.43 -3.49 10.77
N LYS A 407 39.85 -3.19 12.01
CA LYS A 407 38.97 -3.23 13.21
C LYS A 407 37.76 -2.30 13.07
N ILE A 408 37.97 -1.06 12.59
CA ILE A 408 36.91 -0.07 12.36
C ILE A 408 35.91 -0.56 11.29
N ALA A 409 36.41 -1.13 10.19
CA ALA A 409 35.56 -1.70 9.15
C ALA A 409 34.65 -2.82 9.68
N ILE A 410 35.20 -3.76 10.46
CA ILE A 410 34.44 -4.86 11.07
C ILE A 410 33.43 -4.33 12.10
N GLY A 411 33.81 -3.37 12.94
CA GLY A 411 32.90 -2.77 13.93
C GLY A 411 31.71 -2.05 13.28
N ALA A 412 31.96 -1.25 12.25
CA ALA A 412 30.91 -0.58 11.49
C ALA A 412 30.00 -1.59 10.75
N ALA A 413 30.58 -2.65 10.17
CA ALA A 413 29.80 -3.70 9.53
C ALA A 413 28.87 -4.42 10.51
N ARG A 414 29.37 -4.79 11.70
CA ARG A 414 28.57 -5.40 12.78
C ARG A 414 27.45 -4.47 13.27
N GLY A 415 27.66 -3.15 13.27
CA GLY A 415 26.60 -2.17 13.53
C GLY A 415 25.47 -2.22 12.49
N LEU A 416 25.81 -2.32 11.21
CA LEU A 416 24.82 -2.44 10.13
C LEU A 416 24.12 -3.81 10.09
N VAL A 417 24.82 -4.91 10.43
CA VAL A 417 24.18 -6.24 10.61
C VAL A 417 23.03 -6.16 11.62
N TYR A 418 23.26 -5.51 12.76
CA TYR A 418 22.21 -5.35 13.76
C TYR A 418 20.99 -4.62 13.17
N LEU A 419 21.21 -3.51 12.46
CA LEU A 419 20.14 -2.71 11.87
C LEU A 419 19.37 -3.41 10.74
N HIS A 420 20.05 -4.18 9.87
CA HIS A 420 19.46 -4.78 8.68
C HIS A 420 18.90 -6.19 8.89
N GLU A 421 19.47 -6.94 9.83
CA GLU A 421 19.26 -8.39 9.97
C GLU A 421 18.82 -8.82 11.38
N GLN A 422 18.85 -7.93 12.39
CA GLN A 422 18.51 -8.26 13.79
C GLN A 422 17.44 -7.33 14.41
N CYS A 423 17.25 -6.11 13.90
CA CYS A 423 16.09 -5.28 14.23
C CYS A 423 14.84 -5.75 13.48
N ASP A 424 13.71 -5.80 14.20
CA ASP A 424 12.37 -5.96 13.65
C ASP A 424 11.47 -4.82 14.18
N PRO A 425 10.93 -3.93 13.31
CA PRO A 425 11.20 -3.84 11.88
C PRO A 425 12.65 -3.39 11.58
N LYS A 426 13.13 -3.68 10.37
CA LYS A 426 14.51 -3.38 9.95
C LYS A 426 14.76 -1.88 9.89
N ILE A 427 15.99 -1.45 10.14
CA ILE A 427 16.41 -0.05 10.13
C ILE A 427 17.37 0.20 8.96
N ILE A 428 17.00 1.09 8.04
CA ILE A 428 17.91 1.61 7.00
C ILE A 428 18.51 2.93 7.50
N HIS A 429 19.84 3.06 7.48
CA HIS A 429 20.58 4.22 7.99
C HIS A 429 20.62 5.41 7.00
N ARG A 430 20.74 5.12 5.69
CA ARG A 430 20.76 6.04 4.54
C ARG A 430 21.91 7.05 4.44
N ASP A 431 22.72 7.22 5.49
CA ASP A 431 23.90 8.13 5.47
C ASP A 431 25.17 7.48 6.06
N VAL A 432 25.54 6.29 5.57
CA VAL A 432 26.77 5.57 5.96
C VAL A 432 28.00 6.20 5.29
N LYS A 433 28.92 6.77 6.08
CA LYS A 433 30.15 7.45 5.63
C LYS A 433 31.16 7.64 6.76
N ALA A 434 32.44 7.91 6.46
CA ALA A 434 33.49 8.05 7.48
C ALA A 434 33.27 9.23 8.48
N ALA A 435 32.43 10.21 8.15
CA ALA A 435 32.08 11.29 9.06
C ALA A 435 31.06 10.89 10.15
N ASN A 436 30.28 9.83 9.92
CA ASN A 436 29.21 9.35 10.80
C ASN A 436 29.61 8.09 11.59
N ILE A 437 30.78 7.49 11.28
CA ILE A 437 31.41 6.49 12.13
C ILE A 437 32.27 7.22 13.18
N LEU A 438 31.89 7.09 14.44
CA LEU A 438 32.60 7.64 15.59
C LEU A 438 33.51 6.59 16.24
N LEU A 439 34.49 7.06 17.02
CA LEU A 439 35.49 6.23 17.68
C LEU A 439 35.54 6.52 19.18
N ASP A 440 35.38 5.46 19.97
CA ASP A 440 35.51 5.50 21.43
C ASP A 440 36.99 5.54 21.88
N ASP A 441 37.24 5.43 23.19
CA ASP A 441 38.58 5.42 23.79
C ASP A 441 39.48 4.27 23.26
N TYR A 442 38.89 3.17 22.77
CA TYR A 442 39.57 1.96 22.29
C TYR A 442 39.62 1.86 20.76
N CYS A 443 39.26 2.94 20.06
CA CYS A 443 39.08 2.99 18.61
C CYS A 443 38.09 1.92 18.08
N GLU A 444 37.09 1.53 18.88
CA GLU A 444 35.93 0.78 18.39
C GLU A 444 35.05 1.68 17.52
N ALA A 445 34.55 1.14 16.41
CA ALA A 445 33.66 1.86 15.51
C ALA A 445 32.22 1.89 16.05
N VAL A 446 31.64 3.08 16.09
CA VAL A 446 30.27 3.33 16.54
C VAL A 446 29.52 4.12 15.46
N VAL A 447 28.53 3.50 14.83
CA VAL A 447 27.68 4.13 13.80
C VAL A 447 26.73 5.14 14.45
N GLY A 448 26.65 6.36 13.95
CA GLY A 448 25.73 7.40 14.46
C GLY A 448 25.21 8.34 13.38
N ASP A 449 24.45 9.35 13.82
CA ASP A 449 23.68 10.30 12.98
C ASP A 449 22.47 9.65 12.27
N PHE A 450 21.58 9.04 13.08
CA PHE A 450 20.31 8.41 12.65
C PHE A 450 19.24 9.41 12.15
N GLY A 451 19.57 10.69 11.98
CA GLY A 451 18.63 11.74 11.55
C GLY A 451 18.06 11.55 10.14
N LEU A 452 18.62 10.62 9.37
CA LEU A 452 18.10 10.15 8.09
C LEU A 452 17.68 8.68 8.11
N ALA A 453 17.60 8.00 9.25
CA ALA A 453 17.21 6.59 9.28
C ALA A 453 15.72 6.40 8.88
N LYS A 454 15.31 5.17 8.57
CA LYS A 454 13.90 4.80 8.35
C LYS A 454 13.65 3.31 8.60
N LEU A 455 12.45 2.97 9.05
CA LEU A 455 11.99 1.59 9.23
C LEU A 455 11.57 0.96 7.88
N LEU A 456 11.84 -0.34 7.73
CA LEU A 456 11.49 -1.19 6.58
C LEU A 456 10.85 -2.47 7.13
N ASP A 457 9.62 -2.76 6.71
CA ASP A 457 8.91 -4.00 7.07
C ASP A 457 9.63 -5.23 6.47
N HIS A 458 9.49 -6.40 7.09
CA HIS A 458 9.98 -7.66 6.55
C HIS A 458 9.29 -8.08 5.24
N GLN A 459 8.07 -7.61 4.99
CA GLN A 459 7.34 -7.85 3.74
C GLN A 459 7.81 -6.95 2.58
N ASP A 460 8.42 -5.80 2.90
CA ASP A 460 8.87 -4.83 1.91
C ASP A 460 10.30 -5.12 1.42
N THR A 461 10.54 -4.87 0.12
CA THR A 461 11.88 -4.98 -0.50
C THR A 461 12.64 -3.66 -0.50
N HIS A 462 11.94 -2.54 -0.29
CA HIS A 462 12.45 -1.18 -0.30
C HIS A 462 11.40 -0.22 0.26
N VAL A 463 11.83 0.93 0.73
CA VAL A 463 11.00 2.08 1.10
C VAL A 463 11.19 3.18 0.07
N THR A 464 10.11 3.59 -0.60
CA THR A 464 10.13 4.77 -1.47
C THR A 464 10.13 6.04 -0.62
N THR A 465 11.08 6.94 -0.87
CA THR A 465 11.32 8.13 -0.03
C THR A 465 12.18 9.14 -0.79
N ALA A 466 12.00 10.44 -0.49
CA ALA A 466 12.86 11.49 -1.06
C ALA A 466 14.34 11.13 -0.88
N VAL A 467 15.14 11.34 -1.93
CA VAL A 467 16.56 10.97 -1.93
C VAL A 467 17.32 11.86 -0.95
N ARG A 468 17.85 11.25 0.12
CA ARG A 468 18.61 11.93 1.18
C ARG A 468 19.84 11.10 1.53
N GLY A 469 20.97 11.77 1.71
CA GLY A 469 22.27 11.14 1.99
C GLY A 469 23.43 12.00 1.48
N THR A 470 24.66 11.54 1.65
CA THR A 470 25.86 12.30 1.24
C THR A 470 26.29 11.98 -0.18
N VAL A 471 26.43 13.01 -1.02
CA VAL A 471 26.89 12.91 -2.42
C VAL A 471 28.22 12.14 -2.50
N GLY A 472 28.22 11.05 -3.28
CA GLY A 472 29.34 10.11 -3.40
C GLY A 472 29.17 8.80 -2.62
N HIS A 473 28.28 8.76 -1.62
CA HIS A 473 27.93 7.55 -0.85
C HIS A 473 26.53 7.01 -1.16
N ILE A 474 25.68 7.79 -1.85
CA ILE A 474 24.32 7.37 -2.24
C ILE A 474 24.39 6.32 -3.36
N ALA A 475 23.65 5.23 -3.20
CA ALA A 475 23.57 4.16 -4.19
C ALA A 475 22.89 4.61 -5.51
N PRO A 476 23.33 4.12 -6.69
CA PRO A 476 22.80 4.57 -8.00
C PRO A 476 21.30 4.39 -8.15
N GLU A 477 20.75 3.27 -7.69
CA GLU A 477 19.32 2.98 -7.77
C GLU A 477 18.48 3.91 -6.87
N TYR A 478 19.02 4.33 -5.73
CA TYR A 478 18.31 5.25 -4.83
C TYR A 478 18.25 6.65 -5.45
N LEU A 479 19.34 7.10 -6.09
CA LEU A 479 19.39 8.33 -6.88
C LEU A 479 18.39 8.34 -8.05
N SER A 480 18.21 7.21 -8.75
CA SER A 480 17.38 7.16 -9.96
C SER A 480 15.91 6.80 -9.72
N THR A 481 15.57 6.11 -8.62
CA THR A 481 14.21 5.60 -8.37
C THR A 481 13.55 6.13 -7.08
N GLY A 482 14.31 6.74 -6.16
CA GLY A 482 13.81 7.09 -4.84
C GLY A 482 13.56 5.88 -3.91
N GLN A 483 13.91 4.66 -4.33
CA GLN A 483 13.78 3.44 -3.53
C GLN A 483 15.02 3.25 -2.65
N SER A 484 14.82 3.13 -1.34
CA SER A 484 15.87 2.87 -0.36
C SER A 484 15.67 1.51 0.31
N SER A 485 16.70 0.68 0.35
CA SER A 485 16.69 -0.64 1.01
C SER A 485 17.99 -0.85 1.80
N GLU A 486 18.13 -1.98 2.49
CA GLU A 486 19.36 -2.34 3.20
C GLU A 486 20.58 -2.35 2.25
N LYS A 487 20.37 -2.68 0.97
CA LYS A 487 21.43 -2.64 -0.06
C LYS A 487 21.94 -1.23 -0.38
N THR A 488 21.21 -0.18 -0.03
CA THR A 488 21.68 1.20 -0.21
C THR A 488 22.74 1.57 0.84
N ASP A 489 22.59 1.08 2.07
CA ASP A 489 23.64 1.17 3.11
C ASP A 489 24.85 0.28 2.80
N VAL A 490 24.65 -0.92 2.23
CA VAL A 490 25.76 -1.78 1.77
C VAL A 490 26.64 -1.04 0.75
N PHE A 491 26.05 -0.28 -0.17
CA PHE A 491 26.80 0.53 -1.12
C PHE A 491 27.60 1.64 -0.41
N GLY A 492 26.96 2.40 0.49
CA GLY A 492 27.63 3.42 1.30
C GLY A 492 28.78 2.86 2.16
N PHE A 493 28.60 1.66 2.70
CA PHE A 493 29.65 0.92 3.41
C PHE A 493 30.82 0.54 2.49
N GLY A 494 30.55 0.12 1.24
CA GLY A 494 31.58 -0.12 0.25
C GLY A 494 32.43 1.12 -0.07
N ILE A 495 31.81 2.31 -0.12
CA ILE A 495 32.54 3.58 -0.28
C ILE A 495 33.34 3.92 1.00
N LEU A 496 32.80 3.68 2.20
CA LEU A 496 33.51 3.84 3.47
C LEU A 496 34.79 2.98 3.53
N LEU A 497 34.77 1.74 3.02
CA LEU A 497 35.98 0.91 2.92
C LEU A 497 37.05 1.57 2.02
N LEU A 498 36.66 2.16 0.90
CA LEU A 498 37.59 2.88 0.02
C LEU A 498 38.14 4.16 0.67
N GLU A 499 37.34 4.89 1.47
CA GLU A 499 37.85 6.00 2.29
C GLU A 499 38.92 5.49 3.28
N LEU A 500 38.64 4.38 3.99
CA LEU A 500 39.59 3.76 4.94
C LEU A 500 40.90 3.32 4.26
N VAL A 501 40.86 2.67 3.10
CA VAL A 501 42.07 2.25 2.36
C VAL A 501 42.90 3.47 1.93
N THR A 502 42.24 4.50 1.41
CA THR A 502 42.90 5.56 0.63
C THR A 502 43.31 6.79 1.43
N GLY A 503 42.76 6.99 2.63
CA GLY A 503 42.97 8.22 3.40
C GLY A 503 42.20 9.43 2.87
N LEU A 504 41.48 9.29 1.75
CA LEU A 504 40.81 10.37 1.02
C LEU A 504 39.28 10.28 1.19
N ARG A 505 38.61 11.44 1.17
CA ARG A 505 37.15 11.47 1.07
C ARG A 505 36.68 11.15 -0.34
N ALA A 506 35.47 10.61 -0.47
CA ALA A 506 34.87 10.29 -1.76
C ALA A 506 34.92 11.46 -2.80
N LEU A 507 34.64 12.68 -2.35
CA LEU A 507 34.69 13.91 -3.16
C LEU A 507 36.11 14.46 -3.42
N GLU A 508 37.10 14.06 -2.62
CA GLU A 508 38.52 14.42 -2.80
C GLU A 508 39.18 13.47 -3.82
N PHE A 509 38.78 12.19 -3.80
CA PHE A 509 39.23 11.13 -4.70
C PHE A 509 39.03 11.45 -6.19
N GLY A 510 37.83 11.88 -6.57
CA GLY A 510 37.50 12.27 -7.95
C GLY A 510 38.27 13.49 -8.48
N LYS A 511 38.84 14.32 -7.59
CA LYS A 511 39.70 15.45 -7.98
C LYS A 511 41.16 15.04 -8.16
N ALA A 512 41.63 14.04 -7.43
CA ALA A 512 43.00 13.55 -7.52
C ALA A 512 43.27 12.69 -8.78
N ALA A 513 42.27 11.97 -9.27
CA ALA A 513 42.38 11.05 -10.41
C ALA A 513 42.32 11.74 -11.80
N ASN A 514 42.09 13.06 -11.85
CA ASN A 514 42.01 13.88 -13.07
C ASN A 514 41.00 13.40 -14.15
N GLN A 515 40.04 12.54 -13.78
CA GLN A 515 38.93 12.11 -14.63
C GLN A 515 37.59 12.48 -13.98
N LYS A 516 36.77 13.23 -14.71
CA LYS A 516 35.40 13.59 -14.29
C LYS A 516 34.46 12.40 -14.50
N GLY A 517 34.51 11.43 -13.61
CA GLY A 517 33.62 10.27 -13.61
C GLY A 517 34.29 8.99 -13.11
N ALA A 518 33.53 8.21 -12.33
CA ALA A 518 33.84 6.83 -11.96
C ALA A 518 35.12 6.54 -11.12
N MET A 519 35.10 6.98 -9.85
CA MET A 519 35.93 6.44 -8.76
C MET A 519 36.07 4.91 -8.82
N LEU A 520 34.95 4.21 -8.96
CA LEU A 520 34.90 2.74 -8.90
C LEU A 520 35.58 2.08 -10.10
N GLU A 521 35.51 2.68 -11.30
CA GLU A 521 36.22 2.16 -12.48
C GLU A 521 37.73 2.34 -12.35
N TRP A 522 38.20 3.43 -11.74
CA TRP A 522 39.63 3.57 -11.43
C TRP A 522 40.11 2.51 -10.42
N VAL A 523 39.35 2.25 -9.35
CA VAL A 523 39.67 1.19 -8.37
C VAL A 523 39.69 -0.19 -9.02
N LYS A 524 38.68 -0.54 -9.84
CA LYS A 524 38.64 -1.79 -10.61
C LYS A 524 39.88 -1.93 -11.51
N LYS A 525 40.25 -0.87 -12.24
CA LYS A 525 41.42 -0.85 -13.12
C LYS A 525 42.72 -1.09 -12.34
N ILE A 526 42.92 -0.41 -11.21
CA ILE A 526 44.13 -0.56 -10.39
C ILE A 526 44.21 -1.96 -9.76
N HIS A 527 43.07 -2.54 -9.37
CA HIS A 527 42.99 -3.94 -8.91
C HIS A 527 43.35 -4.94 -10.02
N LEU A 528 42.80 -4.77 -11.24
CA LEU A 528 43.15 -5.59 -12.42
C LEU A 528 44.63 -5.48 -12.81
N GLU A 529 45.22 -4.27 -12.71
CA GLU A 529 46.65 -4.05 -12.95
C GLU A 529 47.55 -4.56 -11.81
N LYS A 530 46.98 -5.07 -10.69
CA LYS A 530 47.67 -5.50 -9.47
C LYS A 530 48.60 -4.45 -8.85
N LYS A 531 48.20 -3.18 -8.90
CA LYS A 531 48.96 -2.03 -8.36
C LYS A 531 48.27 -1.40 -7.13
N LEU A 532 47.80 -2.24 -6.21
CA LEU A 532 46.98 -1.81 -5.08
C LEU A 532 47.71 -0.82 -4.16
N GLU A 533 49.03 -0.82 -4.13
CA GLU A 533 49.88 0.16 -3.44
C GLU A 533 49.63 1.62 -3.88
N VAL A 534 49.08 1.84 -5.09
CA VAL A 534 48.70 3.18 -5.58
C VAL A 534 47.44 3.71 -4.89
N LEU A 535 46.58 2.83 -4.36
CA LEU A 535 45.37 3.20 -3.62
C LEU A 535 45.65 3.49 -2.15
N VAL A 536 46.73 2.96 -1.57
CA VAL A 536 47.01 3.07 -0.12
C VAL A 536 47.32 4.51 0.28
N ASP A 537 46.82 4.91 1.46
CA ASP A 537 47.16 6.15 2.12
C ASP A 537 48.69 6.42 2.15
N LYS A 538 49.09 7.57 1.60
CA LYS A 538 50.50 7.98 1.45
C LYS A 538 51.24 8.14 2.78
N GLU A 539 50.54 8.29 3.90
CA GLU A 539 51.18 8.30 5.23
C GLU A 539 51.46 6.89 5.75
N LEU A 540 50.70 5.86 5.34
CA LEU A 540 51.00 4.45 5.63
C LEU A 540 52.18 3.95 4.80
N LEU A 541 52.28 4.34 3.52
CA LEU A 541 53.37 3.97 2.61
C LEU A 541 54.79 4.38 3.09
N LYS A 542 54.91 5.18 4.17
CA LYS A 542 56.20 5.59 4.76
C LYS A 542 56.86 4.49 5.59
N ASP A 543 56.11 3.50 6.08
CA ASP A 543 56.65 2.32 6.73
C ASP A 543 56.10 1.06 6.06
N LYS A 544 56.94 0.35 5.31
CA LYS A 544 56.56 -0.87 4.57
C LYS A 544 56.13 -2.05 5.47
N LYS A 545 56.20 -1.94 6.80
CA LYS A 545 55.64 -2.92 7.74
C LYS A 545 54.25 -2.54 8.29
N SER A 546 53.65 -1.44 7.84
CA SER A 546 52.43 -0.90 8.47
C SER A 546 51.10 -1.49 8.00
N TYR A 547 51.08 -2.28 6.92
CA TYR A 547 49.90 -2.95 6.39
C TYR A 547 50.27 -4.28 5.72
N ASP A 548 49.31 -5.20 5.62
CA ASP A 548 49.46 -6.48 4.94
C ASP A 548 48.86 -6.39 3.52
N GLU A 549 49.59 -6.87 2.50
CA GLU A 549 49.17 -6.78 1.09
C GLU A 549 47.97 -7.69 0.78
N ILE A 550 47.82 -8.81 1.49
CA ILE A 550 46.69 -9.74 1.36
C ILE A 550 45.45 -9.09 1.97
N GLU A 551 45.53 -8.58 3.22
CA GLU A 551 44.40 -7.91 3.86
C GLU A 551 43.93 -6.66 3.09
N LEU A 552 44.86 -5.95 2.45
CA LEU A 552 44.56 -4.85 1.54
C LEU A 552 43.76 -5.31 0.32
N GLU A 553 44.20 -6.39 -0.34
CA GLU A 553 43.48 -6.97 -1.48
C GLU A 553 42.09 -7.47 -1.06
N GLU A 554 41.97 -8.14 0.08
CA GLU A 554 40.69 -8.60 0.64
C GLU A 554 39.72 -7.43 0.86
N MET A 555 40.16 -6.36 1.53
CA MET A 555 39.31 -5.20 1.82
C MET A 555 38.86 -4.48 0.54
N VAL A 556 39.72 -4.38 -0.48
CA VAL A 556 39.36 -3.82 -1.80
C VAL A 556 38.38 -4.73 -2.54
N ARG A 557 38.54 -6.06 -2.49
CA ARG A 557 37.56 -7.00 -3.08
C ARG A 557 36.20 -6.89 -2.39
N VAL A 558 36.15 -6.82 -1.06
CA VAL A 558 34.89 -6.62 -0.31
C VAL A 558 34.24 -5.29 -0.71
N ALA A 559 35.01 -4.21 -0.81
CA ALA A 559 34.49 -2.91 -1.28
C ALA A 559 33.86 -3.02 -2.68
N LEU A 560 34.53 -3.69 -3.62
CA LEU A 560 34.02 -3.91 -4.99
C LEU A 560 32.78 -4.82 -5.07
N LEU A 561 32.61 -5.77 -4.14
CA LEU A 561 31.37 -6.55 -3.99
C LEU A 561 30.23 -5.71 -3.40
N CYS A 562 30.53 -4.82 -2.46
CA CYS A 562 29.56 -3.91 -1.85
C CYS A 562 29.09 -2.81 -2.83
N THR A 563 29.95 -2.35 -3.73
CA THR A 563 29.64 -1.28 -4.70
C THR A 563 29.14 -1.78 -6.07
N GLN A 564 28.63 -3.01 -6.15
CA GLN A 564 28.04 -3.54 -7.39
C GLN A 564 26.84 -2.70 -7.84
N TYR A 565 26.69 -2.50 -9.16
CA TYR A 565 25.62 -1.66 -9.72
C TYR A 565 24.22 -2.18 -9.34
N LEU A 566 23.97 -3.48 -9.52
CA LEU A 566 22.69 -4.12 -9.19
C LEU A 566 22.59 -4.43 -7.68
N PRO A 567 21.55 -3.97 -6.96
CA PRO A 567 21.39 -4.22 -5.51
C PRO A 567 21.32 -5.70 -5.14
N GLY A 568 20.75 -6.52 -6.02
CA GLY A 568 20.67 -7.97 -5.85
C GLY A 568 22.02 -8.69 -5.89
N HIS A 569 23.06 -8.07 -6.46
CA HIS A 569 24.41 -8.63 -6.49
C HIS A 569 25.26 -8.25 -5.27
N ARG A 570 24.88 -7.18 -4.55
CA ARG A 570 25.57 -6.78 -3.32
C ARG A 570 25.36 -7.83 -2.22
N PRO A 571 26.40 -8.16 -1.42
CA PRO A 571 26.28 -9.09 -0.31
C PRO A 571 25.33 -8.58 0.79
N LYS A 572 24.92 -9.47 1.70
CA LYS A 572 24.33 -9.08 2.99
C LYS A 572 25.41 -8.55 3.93
N MET A 573 25.06 -7.76 4.95
CA MET A 573 26.07 -7.25 5.89
C MET A 573 26.69 -8.38 6.72
N SER A 574 25.97 -9.46 7.01
CA SER A 574 26.50 -10.66 7.66
C SER A 574 27.55 -11.38 6.79
N GLU A 575 27.33 -11.47 5.47
CA GLU A 575 28.33 -11.94 4.51
C GLU A 575 29.55 -11.01 4.49
N VAL A 576 29.35 -9.69 4.54
CA VAL A 576 30.44 -8.69 4.58
C VAL A 576 31.30 -8.83 5.83
N VAL A 577 30.71 -9.05 7.01
CA VAL A 577 31.47 -9.30 8.25
C VAL A 577 32.35 -10.53 8.10
N ARG A 578 31.80 -11.67 7.63
CA ARG A 578 32.58 -12.91 7.41
C ARG A 578 33.75 -12.69 6.45
N MET A 579 33.51 -11.99 5.32
CA MET A 579 34.57 -11.71 4.36
C MET A 579 35.68 -10.80 4.90
N LEU A 580 35.35 -9.83 5.78
CA LEU A 580 36.36 -8.98 6.45
C LEU A 580 37.10 -9.70 7.59
N GLU A 581 36.49 -10.75 8.15
CA GLU A 581 37.11 -11.65 9.14
C GLU A 581 37.96 -12.77 8.49
N GLY A 582 37.97 -12.88 7.16
CA GLY A 582 38.82 -13.79 6.38
C GLY A 582 38.12 -15.06 5.85
N ASP A 583 36.78 -15.12 5.89
CA ASP A 583 35.99 -16.30 5.54
C ASP A 583 35.02 -16.05 4.36
N GLY A 584 34.85 -17.04 3.47
CA GLY A 584 33.91 -17.02 2.33
C GLY A 584 34.23 -16.06 1.17
N LEU A 585 35.26 -15.20 1.27
CA LEU A 585 35.55 -14.19 0.24
C LEU A 585 35.95 -14.78 -1.11
N ALA A 586 36.77 -15.85 -1.13
CA ALA A 586 37.24 -16.46 -2.37
C ALA A 586 36.08 -17.02 -3.21
N GLU A 587 35.22 -17.83 -2.60
CA GLU A 587 34.03 -18.42 -3.21
C GLU A 587 33.08 -17.34 -3.76
N ARG A 588 32.84 -16.29 -2.96
CA ARG A 588 31.95 -15.18 -3.37
C ARG A 588 32.54 -14.33 -4.49
N TRP A 589 33.85 -14.14 -4.50
CA TRP A 589 34.56 -13.41 -5.55
C TRP A 589 34.51 -14.18 -6.87
N GLU A 590 34.81 -15.48 -6.87
CA GLU A 590 34.72 -16.33 -8.07
C GLU A 590 33.30 -16.39 -8.64
N ALA A 591 32.29 -16.55 -7.78
CA ALA A 591 30.88 -16.52 -8.17
C ALA A 591 30.44 -15.18 -8.81
N SER A 592 31.12 -14.07 -8.46
CA SER A 592 30.85 -12.76 -9.08
C SER A 592 31.44 -12.62 -10.48
N GLN A 593 32.59 -13.24 -10.75
CA GLN A 593 33.29 -13.18 -12.04
C GLN A 593 32.72 -14.16 -13.09
N GLY A 594 32.30 -15.35 -12.64
CA GLY A 594 31.74 -16.41 -13.50
C GLY A 594 30.43 -16.09 -14.23
N ARG A 595 29.83 -14.90 -14.00
CA ARG A 595 28.66 -14.40 -14.74
C ARG A 595 28.99 -13.49 -15.93
N SER A 596 30.27 -13.19 -16.17
CA SER A 596 30.70 -12.28 -17.24
C SER A 596 31.26 -12.99 -18.49
N GLU A 597 31.55 -14.30 -18.39
CA GLU A 597 32.09 -15.11 -19.50
C GLU A 597 31.16 -16.28 -19.85
N SER A 598 30.07 -16.00 -20.59
CA SER A 598 29.30 -17.04 -21.29
C SER A 598 29.21 -16.76 -22.79
N GLY A 599 30.38 -16.64 -23.43
CA GLY A 599 30.52 -16.52 -24.88
C GLY A 599 31.80 -17.21 -25.37
N SER A 600 31.63 -18.14 -26.33
CA SER A 600 32.69 -18.86 -27.06
C SER A 600 33.37 -20.11 -26.41
N LYS A 601 32.90 -21.27 -26.87
CA LYS A 601 33.65 -22.52 -27.19
C LYS A 601 34.21 -23.41 -26.08
N GLY A 602 33.96 -24.72 -26.24
CA GLY A 602 35.06 -25.69 -26.31
C GLY A 602 34.95 -26.95 -25.46
N SER A 603 34.44 -28.03 -26.05
CA SER A 603 34.44 -29.40 -25.51
C SER A 603 35.80 -29.90 -24.99
N ASN A 604 35.82 -30.57 -23.83
CA ASN A 604 36.22 -32.00 -23.68
C ASN A 604 36.25 -32.46 -22.21
N GLY A 605 36.08 -33.77 -21.95
CA GLY A 605 36.94 -34.42 -20.96
C GLY A 605 36.42 -35.16 -19.71
N ARG A 606 35.29 -35.90 -19.77
CA ARG A 606 35.12 -37.27 -19.19
C ARG A 606 35.23 -37.56 -17.66
N VAL A 607 34.44 -38.58 -17.24
CA VAL A 607 34.62 -39.50 -16.06
C VAL A 607 34.32 -38.87 -14.68
N SER A 608 33.67 -39.49 -13.66
CA SER A 608 32.85 -40.72 -13.44
C SER A 608 32.40 -40.73 -11.94
N THR A 609 31.46 -41.50 -11.37
CA THR A 609 30.44 -42.50 -11.79
C THR A 609 29.44 -42.77 -10.64
N ARG A 610 28.26 -43.35 -10.95
CA ARG A 610 27.40 -44.19 -10.05
C ARG A 610 26.65 -43.49 -8.88
N ALA A 611 25.46 -43.94 -8.44
CA ALA A 611 24.51 -44.93 -9.00
C ALA A 611 23.07 -44.75 -8.45
N TYR A 612 22.10 -45.17 -9.26
CA TYR A 612 20.71 -45.54 -8.93
C TYR A 612 20.67 -46.79 -8.00
N PRO A 613 19.58 -47.10 -7.21
CA PRO A 613 18.25 -47.37 -7.79
C PRO A 613 16.96 -47.10 -6.95
N TYR A 614 15.84 -46.98 -7.68
CA TYR A 614 14.46 -47.22 -7.21
C TYR A 614 14.19 -48.72 -6.97
N PRO A 615 13.10 -49.10 -6.25
CA PRO A 615 11.99 -49.73 -7.00
C PRO A 615 10.54 -49.49 -6.47
N HIS A 616 9.66 -49.13 -7.41
CA HIS A 616 8.29 -49.64 -7.69
C HIS A 616 7.17 -49.88 -6.64
N ARG A 617 6.03 -49.21 -6.95
CA ARG A 617 4.64 -49.72 -7.13
C ARG A 617 3.85 -50.37 -5.95
N ILE A 618 2.61 -49.89 -5.77
CA ILE A 618 1.36 -50.53 -6.27
C ILE A 618 0.23 -49.46 -6.29
N ALA A 619 -0.81 -49.66 -7.11
CA ALA A 619 -1.89 -48.71 -7.35
C ALA A 619 -3.22 -49.11 -6.68
N ALA A 620 -4.08 -48.12 -6.42
CA ALA A 620 -5.53 -48.27 -6.38
C ALA A 620 -6.20 -46.93 -6.74
N ALA A 621 -7.27 -46.97 -7.53
CA ALA A 621 -8.02 -45.78 -7.94
C ALA A 621 -9.28 -45.59 -7.10
N ALA A 622 -9.63 -44.34 -6.80
CA ALA A 622 -10.98 -43.93 -6.42
C ALA A 622 -11.23 -42.50 -6.89
N THR A 623 -12.14 -42.35 -7.86
CA THR A 623 -12.60 -41.06 -8.38
C THR A 623 -13.57 -40.38 -7.40
N ALA A 624 -13.29 -39.13 -7.03
CA ALA A 624 -14.28 -38.18 -6.54
C ALA A 624 -13.92 -36.77 -7.01
N VAL A 625 -14.90 -36.07 -7.60
CA VAL A 625 -14.74 -34.70 -8.13
C VAL A 625 -14.96 -33.70 -7.01
N GLN A 626 -14.03 -32.75 -6.82
CA GLN A 626 -14.31 -31.46 -6.19
C GLN A 626 -13.30 -30.40 -6.65
N HIS A 627 -13.77 -29.17 -6.84
CA HIS A 627 -12.97 -28.07 -7.40
C HIS A 627 -11.94 -27.52 -6.41
N SER A 628 -10.73 -27.27 -6.89
CA SER A 628 -9.73 -26.47 -6.17
C SER A 628 -10.06 -24.98 -6.27
N PRO A 629 -9.97 -24.18 -5.18
CA PRO A 629 -10.01 -22.73 -5.28
C PRO A 629 -8.73 -22.22 -5.98
N ALA A 630 -8.89 -21.37 -6.99
CA ALA A 630 -7.75 -20.72 -7.63
C ALA A 630 -7.08 -19.73 -6.67
N LYS A 631 -5.74 -19.71 -6.65
CA LYS A 631 -4.96 -18.73 -5.88
C LYS A 631 -5.19 -17.34 -6.45
N PHE A 632 -5.81 -16.45 -5.67
CA PHE A 632 -5.82 -15.02 -5.97
C PHE A 632 -4.42 -14.43 -5.77
N SER A 633 -3.77 -14.01 -6.86
CA SER A 633 -2.65 -13.09 -6.79
C SER A 633 -3.18 -11.68 -6.52
N GLY A 634 -2.61 -10.98 -5.55
CA GLY A 634 -3.03 -9.63 -5.18
C GLY A 634 -2.92 -8.67 -6.37
N ASN A 635 -4.06 -8.10 -6.78
CA ASN A 635 -4.08 -7.13 -7.88
C ASN A 635 -3.49 -5.79 -7.45
N LYS A 636 -2.76 -5.15 -8.37
CA LYS A 636 -2.34 -3.75 -8.23
C LYS A 636 -3.56 -2.84 -8.40
N ASN A 637 -3.68 -1.81 -7.56
CA ASN A 637 -4.75 -0.81 -7.65
C ASN A 637 -4.81 -0.14 -9.04
N PRO A 638 -6.01 0.22 -9.54
CA PRO A 638 -6.17 0.95 -10.79
C PRO A 638 -5.72 2.40 -10.65
N THR A 639 -4.88 2.87 -11.57
CA THR A 639 -4.58 4.29 -11.81
C THR A 639 -5.44 4.79 -12.97
N MET A 640 -5.73 6.09 -13.03
CA MET A 640 -6.40 6.65 -14.21
C MET A 640 -5.55 6.44 -15.48
N PRO A 641 -6.16 6.15 -16.64
CA PRO A 641 -5.43 6.05 -17.91
C PRO A 641 -4.88 7.40 -18.40
N THR A 642 -3.58 7.63 -18.21
CA THR A 642 -2.87 8.74 -18.85
C THR A 642 -2.51 8.41 -20.30
N VAL A 643 -2.82 9.32 -21.23
CA VAL A 643 -2.49 9.22 -22.67
C VAL A 643 -1.45 10.29 -23.02
N GLY A 644 -0.33 9.88 -23.63
CA GLY A 644 0.72 10.79 -24.07
C GLY A 644 0.53 11.17 -25.54
N VAL A 645 0.28 12.45 -25.83
CA VAL A 645 0.00 12.95 -27.18
C VAL A 645 0.95 14.09 -27.55
N GLY A 646 1.48 14.06 -28.78
CA GLY A 646 2.29 15.16 -29.31
C GLY A 646 1.45 16.43 -29.49
N ARG A 647 1.83 17.52 -28.82
CA ARG A 647 1.08 18.80 -28.78
C ARG A 647 0.75 19.31 -30.19
N ASP A 648 1.78 19.40 -31.03
CA ASP A 648 1.63 20.03 -32.35
C ASP A 648 0.82 19.16 -33.30
N ARG A 649 0.90 17.82 -33.17
CA ARG A 649 0.03 16.86 -33.87
C ARG A 649 -1.41 16.95 -33.39
N LEU A 650 -1.64 17.08 -32.08
CA LEU A 650 -2.97 17.27 -31.52
C LEU A 650 -3.60 18.58 -32.01
N PHE A 651 -2.86 19.69 -31.99
CA PHE A 651 -3.33 20.98 -32.48
C PHE A 651 -3.61 20.95 -33.99
N ALA A 652 -2.74 20.31 -34.79
CA ALA A 652 -3.01 20.06 -36.20
C ALA A 652 -4.29 19.21 -36.42
N ALA A 653 -4.52 18.19 -35.59
CA ALA A 653 -5.73 17.37 -35.61
C ALA A 653 -6.99 18.13 -35.15
N LEU A 654 -6.87 19.12 -34.26
CA LEU A 654 -7.96 20.02 -33.84
C LEU A 654 -8.23 21.16 -34.83
N GLY A 655 -7.33 21.37 -35.80
CA GLY A 655 -7.37 22.44 -36.81
C GLY A 655 -6.97 23.83 -36.29
N GLU A 656 -6.58 23.94 -35.02
CA GLU A 656 -6.31 25.20 -34.32
C GLU A 656 -5.19 25.04 -33.29
N THR A 657 -4.45 26.12 -33.05
CA THR A 657 -3.38 26.16 -32.03
C THR A 657 -3.92 26.78 -30.74
N TYR A 658 -3.62 26.14 -29.60
CA TYR A 658 -4.04 26.60 -28.28
C TYR A 658 -2.82 27.07 -27.48
N THR A 659 -2.99 28.04 -26.58
CA THR A 659 -2.02 28.24 -25.49
C THR A 659 -2.14 27.08 -24.49
N LYS A 660 -1.21 26.94 -23.55
CA LYS A 660 -1.31 25.90 -22.52
C LYS A 660 -2.60 26.07 -21.71
N GLU A 661 -2.86 27.29 -21.25
CA GLU A 661 -4.03 27.66 -20.44
C GLU A 661 -5.34 27.51 -21.23
N GLY A 662 -5.33 27.84 -22.53
CA GLY A 662 -6.50 27.69 -23.40
C GLY A 662 -6.79 26.22 -23.75
N PHE A 663 -5.79 25.35 -23.72
CA PHE A 663 -5.99 23.91 -23.85
C PHE A 663 -6.44 23.28 -22.53
N GLU A 664 -5.94 23.78 -21.38
CA GLU A 664 -6.41 23.40 -20.04
C GLU A 664 -7.89 23.76 -19.84
N ASP A 665 -8.35 24.96 -20.22
CA ASP A 665 -9.78 25.34 -20.23
C ASP A 665 -10.63 24.38 -21.07
N LEU A 666 -10.14 24.02 -22.27
CA LEU A 666 -10.85 23.08 -23.15
C LEU A 666 -10.93 21.68 -22.55
N CYS A 667 -9.86 21.20 -21.92
CA CYS A 667 -9.83 19.91 -21.23
C CYS A 667 -10.81 19.90 -20.05
N PHE A 668 -10.72 20.91 -19.17
CA PHE A 668 -11.58 21.06 -18.00
C PHE A 668 -13.07 21.10 -18.39
N ARG A 669 -13.43 21.91 -19.40
CA ARG A 669 -14.81 22.01 -19.91
C ARG A 669 -15.33 20.74 -20.57
N PHE A 670 -14.45 19.85 -21.05
CA PHE A 670 -14.81 18.56 -21.62
C PHE A 670 -14.85 17.42 -20.59
N GLY A 671 -14.23 17.60 -19.41
CA GLY A 671 -14.13 16.58 -18.36
C GLY A 671 -12.87 15.69 -18.46
N ILE A 672 -11.75 16.24 -18.94
CA ILE A 672 -10.42 15.59 -18.96
C ILE A 672 -9.36 16.54 -18.35
N GLU A 673 -8.23 16.01 -17.88
CA GLU A 673 -7.19 16.79 -17.20
C GLU A 673 -5.84 16.72 -17.93
N LEU A 674 -5.08 17.82 -17.94
CA LEU A 674 -3.70 17.85 -18.45
C LEU A 674 -2.72 17.67 -17.28
N ASP A 675 -2.39 16.42 -16.97
CA ASP A 675 -1.50 16.00 -15.86
C ASP A 675 -0.10 16.64 -15.97
N ASP A 676 0.56 16.49 -17.12
CA ASP A 676 1.97 16.85 -17.27
C ASP A 676 2.34 17.25 -18.71
N VAL A 677 3.40 18.04 -18.86
CA VAL A 677 3.95 18.46 -20.15
C VAL A 677 5.44 18.16 -20.15
N THR A 678 5.84 17.22 -21.01
CA THR A 678 7.22 16.70 -21.10
C THR A 678 7.73 16.78 -22.54
N SER A 679 9.02 16.54 -22.80
CA SER A 679 9.54 16.36 -24.16
C SER A 679 9.99 14.93 -24.40
N GLU A 680 9.97 14.49 -25.65
CA GLU A 680 10.43 13.14 -26.04
C GLU A 680 11.88 12.88 -25.58
N ASN A 681 12.73 13.92 -25.62
CA ASN A 681 14.10 13.87 -25.13
C ASN A 681 14.20 13.64 -23.61
N GLU A 682 13.30 14.19 -22.79
CA GLU A 682 13.27 13.89 -21.35
C GLU A 682 12.83 12.46 -21.06
N ILE A 683 11.88 11.93 -21.83
CA ILE A 683 11.44 10.53 -21.71
C ILE A 683 12.60 9.60 -22.11
N ILE A 684 13.26 9.85 -23.25
CA ILE A 684 14.41 9.07 -23.72
C ILE A 684 15.58 9.14 -22.73
N ARG A 685 15.88 10.31 -22.14
CA ARG A 685 16.90 10.46 -21.10
C ARG A 685 16.57 9.63 -19.84
N LYS A 686 15.30 9.63 -19.41
CA LYS A 686 14.82 8.83 -18.26
C LYS A 686 14.85 7.33 -18.54
N GLU A 687 14.47 6.90 -19.74
CA GLU A 687 14.34 5.47 -20.10
C GLU A 687 15.63 4.79 -20.54
N LYS A 688 16.51 5.48 -21.28
CA LYS A 688 17.72 4.87 -21.88
C LYS A 688 19.01 5.10 -21.10
N HIS A 689 19.01 5.99 -20.10
CA HIS A 689 20.20 6.35 -19.30
C HIS A 689 21.40 6.84 -20.15
N ILE A 690 21.15 7.64 -21.19
CA ILE A 690 22.17 8.21 -22.09
C ILE A 690 22.32 9.72 -21.82
N GLU A 691 23.56 10.20 -21.63
CA GLU A 691 23.88 11.62 -21.40
C GLU A 691 24.11 12.43 -22.69
N GLU A 692 24.10 11.81 -23.87
CA GLU A 692 24.39 12.49 -25.14
C GLU A 692 23.22 13.35 -25.66
N GLU A 693 23.56 14.48 -26.31
CA GLU A 693 22.61 15.36 -27.01
C GLU A 693 22.09 14.69 -28.29
N ALA A 694 20.88 14.13 -28.21
CA ALA A 694 20.13 13.71 -29.40
C ALA A 694 19.75 14.95 -30.25
N LYS A 695 20.33 15.06 -31.45
CA LYS A 695 19.94 16.07 -32.44
C LYS A 695 18.67 15.62 -33.18
N GLY A 696 17.52 15.99 -32.63
CA GLY A 696 16.21 15.87 -33.27
C GLY A 696 15.33 17.05 -32.85
N ASP A 697 14.33 17.38 -33.67
CA ASP A 697 13.36 18.43 -33.33
C ASP A 697 12.55 18.00 -32.09
N GLU A 698 12.46 18.89 -31.10
CA GLU A 698 11.96 18.56 -29.77
C GLU A 698 10.43 18.56 -29.71
N GLU A 699 9.80 17.40 -29.98
CA GLU A 699 8.34 17.28 -29.86
C GLU A 699 7.90 17.35 -28.39
N THR A 700 6.99 18.30 -28.12
CA THR A 700 6.36 18.49 -26.81
C THR A 700 5.22 17.49 -26.66
N ILE A 701 5.23 16.70 -25.59
CA ILE A 701 4.25 15.66 -25.28
C ILE A 701 3.38 16.12 -24.12
N TYR A 702 2.08 16.21 -24.37
CA TYR A 702 1.04 16.43 -23.36
C TYR A 702 0.60 15.09 -22.81
N LYS A 703 0.57 14.95 -21.48
CA LYS A 703 -0.04 13.83 -20.80
C LYS A 703 -1.43 14.23 -20.35
N ILE A 704 -2.43 13.55 -20.89
CA ILE A 704 -3.84 13.83 -20.63
C ILE A 704 -4.41 12.64 -19.85
N ASP A 705 -4.99 12.91 -18.68
CA ASP A 705 -5.68 11.92 -17.87
C ASP A 705 -7.13 11.79 -18.33
N ILE A 706 -7.53 10.53 -18.57
CA ILE A 706 -8.78 10.15 -19.22
C ILE A 706 -9.66 9.33 -18.24
N PRO A 707 -10.98 9.59 -18.16
CA PRO A 707 -11.90 8.76 -17.38
C PRO A 707 -11.82 7.28 -17.76
N ALA A 708 -11.71 6.40 -16.75
CA ALA A 708 -11.40 4.98 -16.97
C ALA A 708 -12.48 4.20 -17.76
N ASN A 709 -13.70 4.74 -17.86
CA ASN A 709 -14.84 4.25 -18.63
C ASN A 709 -14.85 4.71 -20.11
N ARG A 710 -14.13 5.78 -20.47
CA ARG A 710 -14.13 6.38 -21.82
C ARG A 710 -13.03 5.79 -22.70
N TYR A 711 -13.21 4.52 -23.10
CA TYR A 711 -12.24 3.79 -23.92
C TYR A 711 -11.99 4.44 -25.30
N ASP A 712 -12.95 5.20 -25.81
CA ASP A 712 -12.85 5.97 -27.04
C ASP A 712 -11.80 7.09 -26.97
N LEU A 713 -11.44 7.55 -25.78
CA LEU A 713 -10.47 8.63 -25.56
C LEU A 713 -9.02 8.14 -25.31
N LEU A 714 -8.74 6.84 -25.44
CA LEU A 714 -7.41 6.27 -25.12
C LEU A 714 -6.31 6.50 -26.18
N CYS A 715 -6.54 7.40 -27.14
CA CYS A 715 -5.62 7.70 -28.26
C CYS A 715 -5.82 9.14 -28.79
N LEU A 716 -4.86 9.64 -29.57
CA LEU A 716 -4.89 11.00 -30.14
C LEU A 716 -6.11 11.19 -31.04
N GLU A 717 -6.43 10.22 -31.88
CA GLU A 717 -7.54 10.22 -32.82
C GLU A 717 -8.88 10.42 -32.10
N GLY A 718 -9.11 9.64 -31.04
CA GLY A 718 -10.33 9.71 -30.24
C GLY A 718 -10.48 11.03 -29.49
N ILE A 719 -9.41 11.50 -28.81
CA ILE A 719 -9.39 12.80 -28.12
C ILE A 719 -9.66 13.94 -29.11
N ALA A 720 -8.96 13.95 -30.25
CA ALA A 720 -9.13 14.99 -31.26
C ALA A 720 -10.55 14.98 -31.87
N GLN A 721 -11.10 13.80 -32.18
CA GLN A 721 -12.47 13.68 -32.68
C GLN A 721 -13.49 14.18 -31.65
N ALA A 722 -13.38 13.77 -30.40
CA ALA A 722 -14.29 14.19 -29.33
C ALA A 722 -14.25 15.70 -29.10
N LEU A 723 -13.05 16.29 -29.01
CA LEU A 723 -12.88 17.74 -28.83
C LEU A 723 -13.32 18.55 -30.07
N ARG A 724 -13.21 18.03 -31.29
CA ARG A 724 -13.79 18.66 -32.50
C ARG A 724 -15.31 18.66 -32.44
N ILE A 725 -15.94 17.57 -32.03
CA ILE A 725 -17.41 17.46 -31.89
C ILE A 725 -17.91 18.38 -30.76
N PHE A 726 -17.22 18.41 -29.61
CA PHE A 726 -17.56 19.28 -28.48
C PHE A 726 -17.52 20.77 -28.82
N ASN A 727 -16.58 21.18 -29.68
CA ASN A 727 -16.46 22.53 -30.21
C ASN A 727 -17.32 22.79 -31.46
N LYS A 728 -18.19 21.85 -31.87
CA LYS A 728 -19.05 21.93 -33.07
C LYS A 728 -18.27 22.15 -34.38
N LYS A 729 -17.02 21.69 -34.45
CA LYS A 729 -16.15 21.72 -35.65
C LYS A 729 -16.33 20.51 -36.57
N GLN A 730 -16.90 19.42 -36.03
CA GLN A 730 -17.16 18.17 -36.74
C GLN A 730 -18.51 17.60 -36.26
N ASP A 731 -19.32 17.07 -37.18
CA ASP A 731 -20.53 16.31 -36.84
C ASP A 731 -20.20 14.91 -36.32
N ILE A 732 -21.13 14.29 -35.59
CA ILE A 732 -20.94 12.94 -35.05
C ILE A 732 -20.78 11.94 -36.22
N PRO A 733 -19.69 11.15 -36.27
CA PRO A 733 -19.49 10.16 -37.33
C PRO A 733 -20.56 9.07 -37.27
N THR A 734 -20.96 8.55 -38.43
CA THR A 734 -21.80 7.35 -38.52
C THR A 734 -20.92 6.21 -39.00
N TYR A 735 -20.80 5.16 -38.17
CA TYR A 735 -20.02 3.96 -38.50
C TYR A 735 -20.93 2.93 -39.17
N THR A 736 -20.49 2.37 -40.30
CA THR A 736 -21.28 1.42 -41.10
C THR A 736 -20.49 0.16 -41.42
N LEU A 737 -21.19 -0.96 -41.58
CA LEU A 737 -20.59 -2.19 -42.12
C LEU A 737 -20.60 -2.15 -43.65
N SER A 738 -19.53 -2.64 -44.28
CA SER A 738 -19.49 -2.86 -45.72
C SER A 738 -20.58 -3.84 -46.17
N ASP A 739 -21.32 -3.50 -47.23
CA ASP A 739 -22.33 -4.38 -47.84
C ASP A 739 -21.65 -5.51 -48.63
N ILE A 740 -21.40 -6.63 -47.96
CA ILE A 740 -20.74 -7.82 -48.50
C ILE A 740 -21.70 -9.02 -48.40
N PRO A 741 -22.05 -9.68 -49.52
CA PRO A 741 -22.85 -10.90 -49.50
C PRO A 741 -22.22 -11.99 -48.62
N LYS A 742 -23.03 -12.70 -47.85
CA LYS A 742 -22.59 -13.71 -46.87
C LYS A 742 -21.69 -14.81 -47.45
N ASP A 743 -21.80 -15.11 -48.74
CA ASP A 743 -20.95 -16.09 -49.42
C ASP A 743 -19.52 -15.58 -49.70
N ASN A 744 -19.32 -14.27 -49.75
CA ASN A 744 -18.03 -13.61 -50.00
C ASN A 744 -17.39 -13.05 -48.70
N MET A 745 -18.12 -13.06 -47.58
CA MET A 745 -17.63 -12.57 -46.30
C MET A 745 -16.50 -13.46 -45.76
N LEU A 746 -15.48 -12.85 -45.16
CA LEU A 746 -14.42 -13.62 -44.49
C LEU A 746 -15.01 -14.40 -43.31
N ARG A 747 -14.58 -15.65 -43.16
CA ARG A 747 -15.07 -16.55 -42.10
C ARG A 747 -13.98 -16.94 -41.11
N MET A 748 -14.33 -16.99 -39.83
CA MET A 748 -13.55 -17.49 -38.72
C MET A 748 -14.27 -18.69 -38.10
N ASN A 749 -13.74 -19.90 -38.32
CA ASN A 749 -14.34 -21.12 -37.76
C ASN A 749 -13.78 -21.40 -36.36
N VAL A 750 -14.64 -21.62 -35.37
CA VAL A 750 -14.24 -21.88 -33.98
C VAL A 750 -14.47 -23.35 -33.61
N ARG A 751 -13.43 -24.00 -33.08
CA ARG A 751 -13.50 -25.34 -32.46
C ARG A 751 -13.92 -25.21 -31.01
N SER A 752 -15.21 -25.08 -30.73
CA SER A 752 -15.70 -24.75 -29.39
C SER A 752 -15.44 -25.87 -28.37
N ASP A 753 -15.35 -27.13 -28.84
CA ASP A 753 -14.94 -28.30 -28.06
C ASP A 753 -13.55 -28.14 -27.42
N GLN A 754 -12.64 -27.46 -28.13
CA GLN A 754 -11.27 -27.21 -27.74
C GLN A 754 -11.12 -25.85 -27.05
N THR A 755 -11.60 -24.78 -27.68
CA THR A 755 -11.36 -23.40 -27.20
C THR A 755 -12.04 -23.13 -25.87
N SER A 756 -13.20 -23.73 -25.58
CA SER A 756 -13.90 -23.58 -24.30
C SER A 756 -13.10 -24.04 -23.07
N GLN A 757 -12.07 -24.87 -23.25
CA GLN A 757 -11.21 -25.32 -22.17
C GLN A 757 -10.25 -24.23 -21.65
N ILE A 758 -10.10 -23.12 -22.38
CA ILE A 758 -9.20 -22.02 -21.99
C ILE A 758 -9.73 -20.62 -22.33
N ARG A 759 -10.25 -20.41 -23.55
CA ARG A 759 -10.70 -19.12 -24.10
C ARG A 759 -11.83 -19.36 -25.12
N PRO A 760 -13.10 -19.42 -24.69
CA PRO A 760 -14.21 -19.83 -25.56
C PRO A 760 -14.48 -18.89 -26.74
N PHE A 761 -14.24 -17.58 -26.59
CA PHE A 761 -14.76 -16.57 -27.52
C PHE A 761 -13.70 -15.97 -28.43
N VAL A 762 -14.09 -15.67 -29.67
CA VAL A 762 -13.35 -14.79 -30.58
C VAL A 762 -14.32 -13.87 -31.33
N VAL A 763 -13.91 -12.61 -31.54
CA VAL A 763 -14.58 -11.65 -32.40
C VAL A 763 -13.57 -11.04 -33.37
N CYS A 764 -13.98 -10.71 -34.60
CA CYS A 764 -13.06 -10.30 -35.68
C CYS A 764 -13.64 -9.14 -36.51
N ALA A 765 -12.77 -8.35 -37.12
CA ALA A 765 -13.14 -7.30 -38.08
C ALA A 765 -12.00 -7.04 -39.08
N VAL A 766 -12.31 -6.34 -40.18
CA VAL A 766 -11.30 -5.88 -41.15
C VAL A 766 -11.42 -4.38 -41.42
N LEU A 767 -10.28 -3.69 -41.43
CA LEU A 767 -10.14 -2.32 -41.91
C LEU A 767 -9.47 -2.34 -43.30
N ARG A 768 -10.13 -1.76 -44.30
CA ARG A 768 -9.67 -1.77 -45.71
C ARG A 768 -9.04 -0.43 -46.13
N GLY A 769 -7.93 -0.51 -46.86
CA GLY A 769 -7.26 0.65 -47.44
C GLY A 769 -6.72 1.65 -46.41
N VAL A 770 -6.29 1.17 -45.24
CA VAL A 770 -5.75 2.00 -44.14
C VAL A 770 -4.52 2.80 -44.59
N THR A 771 -4.43 4.03 -44.13
CA THR A 771 -3.32 4.96 -44.42
C THR A 771 -2.45 5.19 -43.18
N PHE A 772 -1.50 4.29 -42.95
CA PHE A 772 -0.46 4.47 -41.93
C PHE A 772 0.63 5.44 -42.38
N ASP A 773 0.89 6.43 -41.53
CA ASP A 773 2.20 7.07 -41.38
C ASP A 773 2.82 6.59 -40.04
N GLU A 774 4.04 7.01 -39.74
CA GLU A 774 4.72 6.62 -38.49
C GLU A 774 3.96 7.05 -37.22
N ALA A 775 3.26 8.19 -37.27
CA ALA A 775 2.47 8.70 -36.16
C ALA A 775 1.26 7.79 -35.87
N ARG A 776 0.46 7.51 -36.90
CA ARG A 776 -0.76 6.69 -36.81
C ARG A 776 -0.45 5.24 -36.51
N TYR A 777 0.65 4.70 -37.04
CA TYR A 777 1.09 3.35 -36.69
C TYR A 777 1.44 3.25 -35.21
N ASN A 778 2.20 4.22 -34.68
CA ASN A 778 2.53 4.26 -33.26
C ASN A 778 1.27 4.48 -32.39
N SER A 779 0.31 5.33 -32.80
CA SER A 779 -0.97 5.50 -32.10
C SER A 779 -1.82 4.23 -32.11
N PHE A 780 -1.86 3.48 -33.22
CA PHE A 780 -2.58 2.21 -33.34
C PHE A 780 -2.02 1.14 -32.40
N ILE A 781 -0.70 1.05 -32.28
CA ILE A 781 -0.02 0.14 -31.36
C ILE A 781 -0.20 0.59 -29.90
N ASP A 782 -0.11 1.89 -29.59
CA ASP A 782 -0.34 2.37 -28.21
C ASP A 782 -1.79 2.12 -27.78
N LEU A 783 -2.79 2.39 -28.63
CA LEU A 783 -4.19 2.05 -28.33
C LEU A 783 -4.37 0.55 -28.00
N GLN A 784 -3.74 -0.34 -28.78
CA GLN A 784 -3.75 -1.79 -28.54
C GLN A 784 -3.15 -2.11 -27.15
N ASP A 785 -1.99 -1.54 -26.82
CA ASP A 785 -1.30 -1.77 -25.53
C ASP A 785 -2.02 -1.11 -24.34
N LYS A 786 -2.70 0.03 -24.53
CA LYS A 786 -3.54 0.72 -23.52
C LYS A 786 -4.80 -0.10 -23.21
N LEU A 787 -5.51 -0.57 -24.24
CA LEU A 787 -6.65 -1.48 -24.08
C LEU A 787 -6.21 -2.79 -23.41
N HIS A 788 -5.06 -3.38 -23.80
CA HIS A 788 -4.47 -4.56 -23.13
C HIS A 788 -4.22 -4.34 -21.63
N GLN A 789 -3.82 -3.13 -21.22
CA GLN A 789 -3.53 -2.80 -19.83
C GLN A 789 -4.78 -2.50 -19.00
N ASN A 790 -5.75 -1.77 -19.57
CA ASN A 790 -7.02 -1.38 -18.93
C ASN A 790 -8.09 -2.49 -19.04
N ILE A 791 -9.07 -2.36 -19.95
CA ILE A 791 -10.28 -3.20 -20.04
C ILE A 791 -9.96 -4.71 -20.19
N CYS A 792 -8.87 -5.05 -20.89
CA CYS A 792 -8.44 -6.42 -21.11
C CYS A 792 -7.78 -7.09 -19.88
N ARG A 793 -7.46 -6.33 -18.82
CA ARG A 793 -6.72 -6.73 -17.61
C ARG A 793 -5.43 -7.51 -17.92
N ARG A 794 -4.43 -6.84 -18.51
CA ARG A 794 -3.14 -7.45 -18.93
C ARG A 794 -3.35 -8.68 -19.83
N ARG A 795 -4.22 -8.53 -20.82
CA ARG A 795 -4.65 -9.59 -21.76
C ARG A 795 -5.41 -10.76 -21.16
N SER A 796 -5.67 -10.80 -19.84
CA SER A 796 -6.30 -11.94 -19.17
C SER A 796 -7.72 -12.20 -19.67
N LEU A 797 -8.52 -11.13 -19.81
CA LEU A 797 -9.93 -11.22 -20.25
C LEU A 797 -10.09 -11.22 -21.77
N VAL A 798 -9.29 -10.40 -22.45
CA VAL A 798 -9.32 -10.21 -23.91
C VAL A 798 -7.89 -10.04 -24.41
N ALA A 799 -7.47 -10.72 -25.48
CA ALA A 799 -6.22 -10.48 -26.17
C ALA A 799 -6.48 -10.12 -27.63
N ILE A 800 -6.00 -8.94 -28.01
CA ILE A 800 -6.11 -8.39 -29.37
C ILE A 800 -4.90 -8.83 -30.19
N GLY A 801 -5.13 -9.44 -31.35
CA GLY A 801 -4.17 -9.58 -32.43
C GLY A 801 -4.45 -8.59 -33.56
N THR A 802 -3.39 -8.15 -34.24
CA THR A 802 -3.45 -7.22 -35.37
C THR A 802 -2.55 -7.78 -36.48
N HIS A 803 -3.11 -7.92 -37.69
CA HIS A 803 -2.55 -8.73 -38.76
C HIS A 803 -2.62 -8.02 -40.12
N ASP A 804 -1.56 -8.14 -40.91
CA ASP A 804 -1.57 -7.75 -42.32
C ASP A 804 -2.37 -8.79 -43.13
N LEU A 805 -3.58 -8.43 -43.53
CA LEU A 805 -4.50 -9.32 -44.23
C LEU A 805 -3.99 -9.69 -45.63
N ASP A 806 -3.16 -8.86 -46.26
CA ASP A 806 -2.63 -9.12 -47.61
C ASP A 806 -1.57 -10.25 -47.61
N THR A 807 -1.06 -10.62 -46.44
CA THR A 807 -0.20 -11.80 -46.24
C THR A 807 -0.99 -13.11 -46.03
N LEU A 808 -2.27 -13.01 -45.66
CA LEU A 808 -3.08 -14.11 -45.15
C LEU A 808 -4.10 -14.63 -46.17
N GLN A 809 -4.64 -15.83 -45.94
CA GLN A 809 -5.71 -16.41 -46.77
C GLN A 809 -6.82 -17.03 -45.92
N GLY A 810 -8.05 -16.56 -46.10
CA GLY A 810 -9.22 -17.15 -45.47
C GLY A 810 -9.63 -18.49 -46.10
N PRO A 811 -10.59 -19.23 -45.49
CA PRO A 811 -11.18 -18.96 -44.18
C PRO A 811 -10.18 -19.23 -43.05
N PHE A 812 -10.37 -18.53 -41.93
CA PHE A 812 -9.56 -18.66 -40.72
C PHE A 812 -10.13 -19.73 -39.78
N THR A 813 -9.30 -20.22 -38.87
CA THR A 813 -9.72 -21.18 -37.83
C THR A 813 -9.12 -20.80 -36.47
N TYR A 814 -9.94 -20.84 -35.43
CA TYR A 814 -9.55 -20.67 -34.02
C TYR A 814 -9.69 -22.02 -33.30
N GLU A 815 -8.57 -22.55 -32.80
CA GLU A 815 -8.46 -23.89 -32.21
C GLU A 815 -7.69 -23.83 -30.89
N ALA A 816 -7.72 -24.91 -30.09
CA ALA A 816 -6.80 -25.09 -28.97
C ALA A 816 -6.13 -26.47 -29.03
N LEU A 817 -4.82 -26.48 -29.26
CA LEU A 817 -4.03 -27.68 -29.51
C LEU A 817 -3.01 -27.90 -28.39
N SER A 818 -2.43 -29.10 -28.26
CA SER A 818 -1.35 -29.30 -27.30
C SER A 818 -0.14 -28.44 -27.69
N PRO A 819 0.64 -27.92 -26.72
CA PRO A 819 1.76 -27.01 -27.00
C PRO A 819 2.89 -27.66 -27.81
N LYS A 820 2.87 -28.98 -28.01
CA LYS A 820 3.82 -29.73 -28.84
C LYS A 820 3.46 -29.74 -30.32
N ASP A 821 2.20 -29.51 -30.65
CA ASP A 821 1.67 -29.60 -32.02
C ASP A 821 1.74 -28.25 -32.76
N ILE A 822 1.95 -27.16 -32.00
CA ILE A 822 2.02 -25.80 -32.52
C ILE A 822 3.49 -25.41 -32.75
N ASN A 823 3.84 -25.10 -34.01
CA ASN A 823 5.16 -24.60 -34.41
C ASN A 823 5.01 -23.37 -35.32
N PHE A 824 5.68 -22.26 -34.99
CA PHE A 824 5.64 -21.04 -35.80
C PHE A 824 6.84 -20.12 -35.54
N VAL A 825 7.00 -19.10 -36.39
CA VAL A 825 7.97 -18.01 -36.19
C VAL A 825 7.25 -16.86 -35.47
N PRO A 826 7.55 -16.60 -34.19
CA PRO A 826 6.91 -15.52 -33.42
C PRO A 826 7.49 -14.14 -33.80
N LEU A 827 6.72 -13.08 -33.55
CA LEU A 827 7.10 -11.70 -33.86
C LEU A 827 8.49 -11.33 -33.29
N LYS A 828 9.29 -10.62 -34.09
CA LYS A 828 10.70 -10.24 -33.80
C LYS A 828 11.70 -11.40 -33.72
N GLN A 829 11.31 -12.63 -34.06
CA GLN A 829 12.24 -13.77 -34.21
C GLN A 829 12.36 -14.21 -35.67
N THR A 830 13.49 -14.85 -36.01
CA THR A 830 13.74 -15.46 -37.33
C THR A 830 13.67 -16.99 -37.29
N LYS A 831 13.78 -17.59 -36.10
CA LYS A 831 13.71 -19.03 -35.88
C LYS A 831 12.26 -19.46 -35.62
N SER A 832 11.86 -20.62 -36.12
CA SER A 832 10.62 -21.28 -35.70
C SER A 832 10.81 -21.94 -34.32
N PHE A 833 9.78 -21.84 -33.47
CA PHE A 833 9.73 -22.44 -32.14
C PHE A 833 8.48 -23.30 -32.01
N ARG A 834 8.60 -24.40 -31.23
CA ARG A 834 7.45 -25.13 -30.70
C ARG A 834 6.88 -24.36 -29.50
N ALA A 835 5.58 -24.40 -29.27
CA ALA A 835 4.96 -23.48 -28.31
C ALA A 835 5.40 -23.71 -26.84
N ASP A 836 5.73 -24.95 -26.44
CA ASP A 836 6.36 -25.25 -25.15
C ASP A 836 7.77 -24.64 -25.02
N GLU A 837 8.62 -24.79 -26.04
CA GLU A 837 9.95 -24.17 -26.11
C GLU A 837 9.88 -22.63 -26.12
N LEU A 838 8.82 -22.07 -26.72
CA LEU A 838 8.59 -20.63 -26.80
C LEU A 838 8.26 -20.01 -25.44
N ILE A 839 7.42 -20.68 -24.63
CA ILE A 839 7.11 -20.22 -23.27
C ILE A 839 8.38 -20.23 -22.41
N GLU A 840 9.18 -21.30 -22.47
CA GLU A 840 10.45 -21.37 -21.73
C GLU A 840 11.44 -20.28 -22.17
N PHE A 841 11.57 -20.04 -23.48
CA PHE A 841 12.40 -18.96 -24.04
C PHE A 841 12.03 -17.56 -23.52
N TYR A 842 10.73 -17.29 -23.35
CA TYR A 842 10.26 -15.98 -22.86
C TYR A 842 10.21 -15.83 -21.33
N LYS A 843 10.56 -16.85 -20.53
CA LYS A 843 10.65 -16.70 -19.05
C LYS A 843 11.72 -15.70 -18.59
N SER A 844 12.72 -15.44 -19.42
CA SER A 844 13.72 -14.38 -19.25
C SER A 844 13.32 -13.02 -19.82
N ASP A 845 12.24 -12.92 -20.59
CA ASP A 845 11.85 -11.67 -21.25
C ASP A 845 11.02 -10.74 -20.33
N LEU A 846 11.50 -9.52 -20.11
CA LEU A 846 10.89 -8.56 -19.18
C LEU A 846 9.48 -8.10 -19.61
N LYS A 847 9.14 -8.17 -20.91
CA LYS A 847 7.85 -7.71 -21.44
C LYS A 847 6.82 -8.83 -21.55
N LEU A 848 7.23 -10.05 -21.91
CA LEU A 848 6.32 -11.18 -22.16
C LEU A 848 6.15 -12.12 -20.98
N LYS A 849 7.14 -12.23 -20.07
CA LYS A 849 7.06 -13.08 -18.86
C LYS A 849 5.75 -12.91 -18.07
N LYS A 850 5.25 -11.68 -17.98
CA LYS A 850 4.00 -11.28 -17.27
C LYS A 850 2.69 -11.75 -17.91
N TYR A 851 2.74 -12.52 -19.00
CA TYR A 851 1.57 -13.08 -19.68
C TYR A 851 1.65 -14.61 -19.86
N LEU A 852 2.81 -15.24 -19.59
CA LEU A 852 3.03 -16.66 -19.84
C LEU A 852 2.15 -17.53 -18.93
N ASP A 853 2.02 -17.12 -17.68
CA ASP A 853 1.21 -17.72 -16.62
C ASP A 853 -0.28 -17.83 -16.97
N ILE A 854 -0.78 -17.01 -17.90
CA ILE A 854 -2.18 -17.07 -18.37
C ILE A 854 -2.48 -18.41 -19.07
N ILE A 855 -1.50 -19.04 -19.74
CA ILE A 855 -1.70 -20.32 -20.45
C ILE A 855 -0.71 -21.43 -20.08
N GLU A 856 0.42 -21.13 -19.41
CA GLU A 856 1.49 -22.10 -19.08
C GLU A 856 0.99 -23.34 -18.32
N SER A 857 -0.04 -23.21 -17.47
CA SER A 857 -0.63 -24.33 -16.73
C SER A 857 -1.69 -25.12 -17.51
N SER A 858 -2.05 -24.70 -18.72
CA SER A 858 -3.10 -25.32 -19.53
C SER A 858 -2.56 -26.53 -20.34
N PRO A 859 -3.33 -27.64 -20.47
CA PRO A 859 -2.96 -28.76 -21.34
C PRO A 859 -3.03 -28.41 -22.84
N VAL A 860 -3.79 -27.38 -23.21
CA VAL A 860 -3.97 -26.90 -24.59
C VAL A 860 -3.74 -25.39 -24.69
N TYR A 861 -3.09 -24.94 -25.74
CA TYR A 861 -2.86 -23.52 -26.03
C TYR A 861 -3.74 -23.08 -27.20
N PRO A 862 -4.41 -21.90 -27.09
CA PRO A 862 -5.25 -21.39 -28.16
C PRO A 862 -4.36 -20.83 -29.29
N VAL A 863 -4.77 -21.07 -30.53
CA VAL A 863 -3.99 -20.76 -31.73
C VAL A 863 -4.92 -20.41 -32.90
N LEU A 864 -4.50 -19.43 -33.71
CA LEU A 864 -5.22 -19.04 -34.92
C LEU A 864 -4.47 -19.46 -36.18
N TYR A 865 -5.20 -19.97 -37.16
CA TYR A 865 -4.69 -20.46 -38.45
C TYR A 865 -5.37 -19.82 -39.65
N ASP A 866 -4.61 -19.63 -40.73
CA ASP A 866 -5.11 -19.36 -42.08
C ASP A 866 -5.52 -20.68 -42.79
N SER A 867 -6.05 -20.58 -44.01
CA SER A 867 -6.43 -21.76 -44.81
C SER A 867 -5.26 -22.63 -45.27
N LYS A 868 -4.01 -22.15 -45.16
CA LYS A 868 -2.77 -22.91 -45.40
C LYS A 868 -2.18 -23.54 -44.13
N ARG A 869 -2.83 -23.38 -42.96
CA ARG A 869 -2.31 -23.74 -41.63
C ARG A 869 -1.05 -22.98 -41.21
N THR A 870 -0.88 -21.75 -41.71
CA THR A 870 0.06 -20.77 -41.15
C THR A 870 -0.51 -20.20 -39.84
N VAL A 871 0.29 -20.13 -38.78
CA VAL A 871 -0.13 -19.55 -37.50
C VAL A 871 -0.17 -18.02 -37.61
N LEU A 872 -1.33 -17.43 -37.35
CA LEU A 872 -1.53 -15.99 -37.19
C LEU A 872 -1.00 -15.54 -35.83
N SER A 873 -1.48 -16.14 -34.75
CA SER A 873 -1.18 -15.75 -33.37
C SER A 873 -1.27 -16.93 -32.41
N LEU A 874 -0.59 -16.81 -31.26
CA LEU A 874 -0.70 -17.68 -30.09
C LEU A 874 -1.19 -16.82 -28.91
N PRO A 875 -2.51 -16.54 -28.79
CA PRO A 875 -3.03 -15.68 -27.74
C PRO A 875 -2.85 -16.28 -26.34
N PRO A 876 -2.70 -15.47 -25.27
CA PRO A 876 -2.51 -14.02 -25.23
C PRO A 876 -1.05 -13.57 -25.47
N ILE A 877 -0.16 -14.49 -25.85
CA ILE A 877 1.29 -14.31 -25.75
C ILE A 877 1.82 -13.42 -26.87
N ILE A 878 1.75 -13.88 -28.13
CA ILE A 878 2.44 -13.24 -29.24
C ILE A 878 1.85 -13.59 -30.61
N ASN A 879 1.93 -12.64 -31.54
CA ASN A 879 1.57 -12.84 -32.94
C ASN A 879 2.70 -13.51 -33.73
N GLY A 880 2.38 -14.15 -34.84
CA GLY A 880 3.33 -14.68 -35.81
C GLY A 880 3.99 -13.56 -36.61
N ALA A 881 5.26 -13.76 -36.97
CA ALA A 881 6.02 -12.79 -37.77
C ALA A 881 5.53 -12.69 -39.22
N HIS A 882 4.82 -13.70 -39.74
CA HIS A 882 4.36 -13.74 -41.13
C HIS A 882 3.35 -12.63 -41.46
N SER A 883 2.43 -12.36 -40.52
CA SER A 883 1.33 -11.41 -40.65
C SER A 883 1.59 -10.09 -39.91
N ALA A 884 2.85 -9.73 -39.68
CA ALA A 884 3.21 -8.55 -38.91
C ALA A 884 2.83 -7.25 -39.64
N ILE A 885 2.02 -6.40 -38.99
CA ILE A 885 1.63 -5.10 -39.57
C ILE A 885 2.82 -4.13 -39.64
N SER A 886 2.87 -3.35 -40.72
CA SER A 886 3.92 -2.38 -41.04
C SER A 886 3.33 -1.08 -41.61
N LEU A 887 4.18 -0.07 -41.85
CA LEU A 887 3.78 1.17 -42.52
C LEU A 887 3.27 0.96 -43.97
N GLN A 888 3.52 -0.20 -44.58
CA GLN A 888 3.04 -0.53 -45.93
C GLN A 888 1.70 -1.27 -45.93
N THR A 889 1.28 -1.82 -44.78
CA THR A 889 0.04 -2.59 -44.64
C THR A 889 -1.18 -1.74 -45.01
N LYS A 890 -2.02 -2.25 -45.92
CA LYS A 890 -3.25 -1.59 -46.35
C LYS A 890 -4.51 -2.21 -45.77
N ASN A 891 -4.53 -3.53 -45.64
CA ASN A 891 -5.68 -4.23 -45.11
C ASN A 891 -5.33 -4.85 -43.75
N VAL A 892 -5.99 -4.41 -42.69
CA VAL A 892 -5.72 -4.87 -41.33
C VAL A 892 -6.84 -5.81 -40.88
N PHE A 893 -6.49 -7.06 -40.59
CA PHE A 893 -7.37 -8.00 -39.90
C PHE A 893 -7.11 -7.89 -38.39
N ILE A 894 -8.17 -7.79 -37.61
CA ILE A 894 -8.11 -7.64 -36.15
C ILE A 894 -8.94 -8.77 -35.53
N GLU A 895 -8.34 -9.61 -34.69
CA GLU A 895 -9.06 -10.54 -33.82
C GLU A 895 -8.96 -10.12 -32.34
N CYS A 896 -10.00 -10.42 -31.58
CA CYS A 896 -9.99 -10.36 -30.12
C CYS A 896 -10.42 -11.72 -29.56
N THR A 897 -9.50 -12.47 -28.98
CA THR A 897 -9.80 -13.73 -28.27
C THR A 897 -10.06 -13.46 -26.80
N ALA A 898 -11.04 -14.12 -26.19
CA ALA A 898 -11.52 -13.72 -24.88
C ALA A 898 -12.13 -14.82 -24.02
N THR A 899 -12.13 -14.57 -22.71
CA THR A 899 -12.99 -15.23 -21.72
C THR A 899 -14.28 -14.44 -21.46
N ASP A 900 -14.32 -13.15 -21.83
CA ASP A 900 -15.47 -12.24 -21.68
C ASP A 900 -15.86 -11.68 -23.05
N LEU A 901 -16.98 -12.17 -23.61
CA LEU A 901 -17.46 -11.79 -24.94
C LEU A 901 -17.83 -10.30 -25.03
N THR A 902 -18.46 -9.75 -23.99
CA THR A 902 -18.92 -8.35 -24.00
C THR A 902 -17.74 -7.39 -24.07
N LYS A 903 -16.68 -7.64 -23.29
CA LYS A 903 -15.44 -6.86 -23.36
C LYS A 903 -14.73 -7.05 -24.69
N ALA A 904 -14.75 -8.25 -25.27
CA ALA A 904 -14.20 -8.49 -26.60
C ALA A 904 -14.90 -7.65 -27.68
N LYS A 905 -16.24 -7.58 -27.66
CA LYS A 905 -17.03 -6.71 -28.54
C LYS A 905 -16.65 -5.23 -28.37
N ILE A 906 -16.62 -4.72 -27.13
CA ILE A 906 -16.25 -3.32 -26.85
C ILE A 906 -14.85 -3.00 -27.37
N VAL A 907 -13.86 -3.84 -27.05
CA VAL A 907 -12.47 -3.67 -27.48
C VAL A 907 -12.32 -3.67 -29.00
N LEU A 908 -12.98 -4.60 -29.69
CA LEU A 908 -13.01 -4.65 -31.16
C LEU A 908 -13.65 -3.38 -31.72
N ASN A 909 -14.83 -3.01 -31.22
CA ASN A 909 -15.58 -1.83 -31.64
C ASN A 909 -14.73 -0.57 -31.48
N THR A 910 -14.12 -0.32 -30.32
CA THR A 910 -13.25 0.85 -30.08
C THR A 910 -12.13 0.95 -31.12
N MET A 911 -11.39 -0.14 -31.36
CA MET A 911 -10.27 -0.09 -32.32
C MET A 911 -10.73 0.18 -33.76
N VAL A 912 -11.80 -0.48 -34.21
CA VAL A 912 -12.28 -0.31 -35.59
C VAL A 912 -12.96 1.04 -35.80
N THR A 913 -13.76 1.53 -34.84
CA THR A 913 -14.41 2.84 -34.96
C THR A 913 -13.38 3.95 -35.01
N THR A 914 -12.36 3.94 -34.14
CA THR A 914 -11.30 4.95 -34.15
C THR A 914 -10.52 4.96 -35.46
N PHE A 915 -9.98 3.81 -35.90
CA PHE A 915 -9.08 3.77 -37.06
C PHE A 915 -9.78 3.69 -38.42
N SER A 916 -11.10 3.52 -38.44
CA SER A 916 -11.91 3.66 -39.66
C SER A 916 -11.89 5.08 -40.25
N GLU A 917 -11.46 6.12 -39.51
CA GLU A 917 -11.21 7.46 -40.09
C GLU A 917 -10.13 7.45 -41.19
N TYR A 918 -9.18 6.50 -41.13
CA TYR A 918 -8.03 6.39 -42.02
C TYR A 918 -8.15 5.31 -43.11
N CYS A 919 -9.30 4.65 -43.19
CA CYS A 919 -9.65 3.73 -44.28
C CYS A 919 -9.95 4.48 -45.58
N GLU A 920 -9.84 3.79 -46.72
CA GLU A 920 -10.14 4.35 -48.05
C GLU A 920 -11.58 4.88 -48.12
N LYS A 921 -12.52 4.13 -47.52
CA LYS A 921 -13.85 4.60 -47.18
C LYS A 921 -13.89 4.91 -45.69
N LYS A 922 -14.01 6.19 -45.34
CA LYS A 922 -14.04 6.63 -43.94
C LYS A 922 -15.27 6.08 -43.22
N PHE A 923 -15.05 5.56 -42.01
CA PHE A 923 -16.09 5.02 -41.12
C PHE A 923 -16.86 3.80 -41.67
N GLU A 924 -16.37 3.16 -42.75
CA GLU A 924 -16.86 1.86 -43.21
C GLU A 924 -15.93 0.75 -42.70
N ILE A 925 -16.48 -0.31 -42.11
CA ILE A 925 -15.73 -1.46 -41.56
C ILE A 925 -16.18 -2.74 -42.25
N GLU A 926 -15.24 -3.58 -42.69
CA GLU A 926 -15.55 -4.86 -43.34
C GLU A 926 -15.93 -5.93 -42.29
N PRO A 927 -17.14 -6.53 -42.39
CA PRO A 927 -17.60 -7.53 -41.44
C PRO A 927 -16.94 -8.90 -41.65
N VAL A 928 -16.83 -9.67 -40.56
CA VAL A 928 -16.32 -11.05 -40.52
C VAL A 928 -17.38 -11.95 -39.87
N GLU A 929 -17.68 -13.08 -40.51
CA GLU A 929 -18.57 -14.11 -39.96
C GLU A 929 -17.76 -15.04 -39.03
N VAL A 930 -18.16 -15.15 -37.77
CA VAL A 930 -17.61 -16.12 -36.81
C VAL A 930 -18.58 -17.28 -36.67
N THR A 931 -18.15 -18.47 -37.09
CA THR A 931 -18.93 -19.72 -37.12
C THR A 931 -18.42 -20.70 -36.09
N TYR A 932 -19.27 -21.09 -35.14
CA TYR A 932 -18.96 -22.12 -34.15
C TYR A 932 -19.37 -23.50 -34.69
N ASP A 933 -18.63 -24.53 -34.31
CA ASP A 933 -18.95 -25.94 -34.61
C ASP A 933 -20.26 -26.43 -33.96
N SER A 934 -20.82 -25.69 -33.00
CA SER A 934 -22.20 -25.83 -32.50
C SER A 934 -23.27 -25.57 -33.58
N GLY A 935 -22.89 -24.90 -34.69
CA GLY A 935 -23.79 -24.43 -35.74
C GLY A 935 -24.23 -22.97 -35.59
N GLU A 936 -23.82 -22.29 -34.52
CA GLU A 936 -24.09 -20.87 -34.30
C GLU A 936 -23.16 -19.99 -35.15
N SER A 937 -23.70 -18.88 -35.66
CA SER A 937 -22.97 -17.94 -36.52
C SER A 937 -23.32 -16.49 -36.13
N TYR A 938 -22.30 -15.67 -36.00
CA TYR A 938 -22.41 -14.25 -35.63
C TYR A 938 -21.58 -13.40 -36.59
N ILE A 939 -22.03 -12.18 -36.86
CA ILE A 939 -21.31 -11.21 -37.70
C ILE A 939 -20.71 -10.15 -36.77
N TYR A 940 -19.43 -9.85 -36.98
CA TYR A 940 -18.70 -8.84 -36.23
C TYR A 940 -18.01 -7.84 -37.17
N PRO A 941 -17.75 -6.59 -36.76
CA PRO A 941 -18.09 -6.00 -35.47
C PRO A 941 -19.59 -5.72 -35.32
N ASP A 942 -20.05 -5.59 -34.08
CA ASP A 942 -21.45 -5.32 -33.74
C ASP A 942 -21.62 -3.83 -33.49
N LEU A 943 -21.93 -3.08 -34.56
CA LEU A 943 -22.01 -1.61 -34.56
C LEU A 943 -23.44 -1.08 -34.39
N ALA A 944 -24.34 -1.88 -33.82
CA ALA A 944 -25.72 -1.48 -33.56
C ALA A 944 -25.77 -0.26 -32.63
N VAL A 945 -26.55 0.75 -33.02
CA VAL A 945 -26.88 1.91 -32.18
C VAL A 945 -27.95 1.50 -31.17
N TYR A 946 -27.76 1.88 -29.91
CA TYR A 946 -28.75 1.65 -28.86
C TYR A 946 -29.64 2.89 -28.69
N ASP A 947 -30.93 2.74 -28.97
CA ASP A 947 -31.92 3.81 -28.86
C ASP A 947 -32.50 3.85 -27.44
N MET A 948 -32.54 5.04 -26.84
CA MET A 948 -33.10 5.30 -25.51
C MET A 948 -34.01 6.53 -25.55
N ASP A 949 -35.29 6.38 -25.20
CA ASP A 949 -36.22 7.50 -25.02
C ASP A 949 -36.14 8.00 -23.57
N VAL A 950 -35.72 9.25 -23.37
CA VAL A 950 -35.56 9.88 -22.05
C VAL A 950 -36.53 11.07 -21.92
N PRO A 951 -37.33 11.17 -20.85
CA PRO A 951 -38.16 12.35 -20.63
C PRO A 951 -37.32 13.61 -20.47
N LEU A 952 -37.70 14.70 -21.16
CA LEU A 952 -37.05 16.00 -20.97
C LEU A 952 -37.09 16.40 -19.49
N SER A 953 -38.25 16.19 -18.84
CA SER A 953 -38.43 16.42 -17.42
C SER A 953 -37.36 15.69 -16.62
N TYR A 954 -37.17 14.37 -16.79
CA TYR A 954 -36.13 13.60 -16.08
C TYR A 954 -34.73 14.24 -16.20
N ILE A 955 -34.35 14.74 -17.38
CA ILE A 955 -33.08 15.45 -17.59
C ILE A 955 -33.08 16.82 -16.91
N THR A 956 -33.97 17.74 -17.32
CA THR A 956 -34.02 19.14 -16.84
C THR A 956 -34.32 19.25 -15.36
N ASP A 957 -35.01 18.25 -14.84
CA ASP A 957 -35.34 18.17 -13.43
C ASP A 957 -34.07 17.80 -12.67
N LEU A 958 -33.52 16.59 -12.83
CA LEU A 958 -32.31 16.19 -12.11
C LEU A 958 -31.10 17.14 -12.32
N MET A 959 -31.02 17.81 -13.48
CA MET A 959 -30.02 18.84 -13.79
C MET A 959 -30.14 20.14 -12.98
N GLY A 960 -31.27 20.42 -12.33
CA GLY A 960 -31.43 21.67 -11.60
C GLY A 960 -31.58 22.91 -12.50
N VAL A 961 -32.01 22.78 -13.77
CA VAL A 961 -32.17 23.92 -14.71
C VAL A 961 -33.34 23.74 -15.68
N SER A 962 -34.05 24.82 -15.99
CA SER A 962 -35.06 24.85 -17.06
C SER A 962 -34.37 25.08 -18.42
N LEU A 963 -34.07 23.99 -19.14
CA LEU A 963 -33.55 24.04 -20.51
C LEU A 963 -34.63 23.62 -21.52
N GLU A 964 -34.60 24.22 -22.71
CA GLU A 964 -35.45 23.77 -23.81
C GLU A 964 -34.91 22.46 -24.43
N VAL A 965 -35.78 21.71 -25.13
CA VAL A 965 -35.42 20.42 -25.76
C VAL A 965 -34.23 20.59 -26.70
N GLU A 966 -34.24 21.68 -27.43
CA GLU A 966 -33.25 22.08 -28.42
C GLU A 966 -31.88 22.37 -27.77
N GLU A 967 -31.84 22.86 -26.53
CA GLU A 967 -30.62 23.09 -25.75
C GLU A 967 -30.05 21.78 -25.23
N VAL A 968 -30.87 20.94 -24.58
CA VAL A 968 -30.47 19.60 -24.10
C VAL A 968 -29.94 18.76 -25.27
N THR A 969 -30.66 18.77 -26.39
CA THR A 969 -30.24 18.12 -27.64
C THR A 969 -28.88 18.64 -28.12
N SER A 970 -28.64 19.96 -28.06
CA SER A 970 -27.34 20.53 -28.43
C SER A 970 -26.22 20.17 -27.44
N LEU A 971 -26.49 19.87 -26.17
CA LEU A 971 -25.47 19.46 -25.20
C LEU A 971 -25.09 17.99 -25.39
N LEU A 972 -26.09 17.10 -25.51
CA LEU A 972 -25.90 15.69 -25.83
C LEU A 972 -25.09 15.50 -27.12
N ASN A 973 -25.45 16.22 -28.19
CA ASN A 973 -24.76 16.16 -29.47
C ASN A 973 -23.28 16.57 -29.38
N ARG A 974 -22.92 17.55 -28.53
CA ARG A 974 -21.52 17.98 -28.31
C ARG A 974 -20.68 16.90 -27.62
N MET A 975 -21.32 16.01 -26.88
CA MET A 975 -20.69 14.90 -26.14
C MET A 975 -20.86 13.56 -26.86
N GLN A 976 -21.05 13.61 -28.19
CA GLN A 976 -21.13 12.46 -29.09
C GLN A 976 -22.38 11.56 -28.90
N LEU A 977 -23.39 12.00 -28.15
CA LEU A 977 -24.68 11.32 -28.06
C LEU A 977 -25.67 12.00 -29.00
N ARG A 978 -25.99 11.37 -30.13
CA ARG A 978 -26.93 11.93 -31.10
C ARG A 978 -28.32 11.96 -30.47
N ALA A 979 -28.88 13.15 -30.27
CA ALA A 979 -30.19 13.34 -29.68
C ALA A 979 -31.17 13.99 -30.67
N GLU A 980 -32.43 13.57 -30.63
CA GLU A 980 -33.52 14.09 -31.46
C GLU A 980 -34.81 14.23 -30.64
N ARG A 981 -35.66 15.21 -31.00
CA ARG A 981 -36.94 15.43 -30.34
C ARG A 981 -37.96 14.39 -30.78
N SER A 982 -38.47 13.59 -29.85
CA SER A 982 -39.48 12.57 -30.12
C SER A 982 -40.89 13.16 -29.98
N THR A 983 -41.69 13.09 -31.05
CA THR A 983 -43.07 13.59 -31.09
C THR A 983 -44.06 12.53 -30.62
N SER A 984 -44.38 12.56 -29.32
CA SER A 984 -45.50 11.79 -28.75
C SER A 984 -46.53 12.73 -28.09
N SER A 985 -47.77 12.24 -27.95
CA SER A 985 -48.99 13.03 -27.73
C SER A 985 -49.11 13.74 -26.37
N GLU A 986 -49.33 15.05 -26.40
CA GLU A 986 -50.06 15.92 -25.45
C GLU A 986 -49.78 15.85 -23.92
N SER A 987 -48.78 15.11 -23.42
CA SER A 987 -48.51 15.09 -21.97
C SER A 987 -47.04 15.02 -21.52
N GLN A 988 -46.12 14.47 -22.30
CA GLN A 988 -44.69 14.44 -21.94
C GLN A 988 -43.81 14.67 -23.17
N CYS A 989 -42.79 15.52 -23.03
CA CYS A 989 -41.78 15.72 -24.08
C CYS A 989 -40.63 14.75 -23.88
N LEU A 990 -40.33 13.94 -24.91
CA LEU A 990 -39.28 12.93 -24.87
C LEU A 990 -38.11 13.34 -25.78
N VAL A 991 -36.88 13.16 -25.28
CA VAL A 991 -35.64 13.24 -26.03
C VAL A 991 -35.24 11.82 -26.40
N LYS A 992 -35.19 11.51 -27.69
CA LYS A 992 -34.68 10.22 -28.17
C LYS A 992 -33.17 10.33 -28.34
N VAL A 993 -32.43 9.46 -27.68
CA VAL A 993 -30.97 9.42 -27.70
C VAL A 993 -30.50 8.16 -28.40
N HIS A 994 -29.62 8.35 -29.37
CA HIS A 994 -28.99 7.33 -30.17
C HIS A 994 -27.55 7.12 -29.67
N VAL A 995 -27.34 6.11 -28.84
CA VAL A 995 -26.04 5.80 -28.23
C VAL A 995 -25.15 5.08 -29.25
N PRO A 996 -24.01 5.66 -29.67
CA PRO A 996 -23.11 5.04 -30.65
C PRO A 996 -22.30 3.89 -30.03
N PRO A 997 -21.78 2.95 -30.83
CA PRO A 997 -20.97 1.83 -30.35
C PRO A 997 -19.64 2.24 -29.70
N THR A 998 -19.23 3.51 -29.81
CA THR A 998 -18.09 4.10 -29.10
C THR A 998 -18.38 4.44 -27.63
N ARG A 999 -19.64 4.74 -27.29
CA ARG A 999 -20.08 5.14 -25.93
C ARG A 999 -20.64 3.94 -25.17
N SER A 1000 -19.80 2.91 -24.99
CA SER A 1000 -20.15 1.68 -24.23
C SER A 1000 -20.38 1.92 -22.73
N ASP A 1001 -20.09 3.13 -22.25
CA ASP A 1001 -20.33 3.62 -20.90
C ASP A 1001 -21.80 4.02 -20.65
N VAL A 1002 -22.56 4.36 -21.70
CA VAL A 1002 -23.95 4.83 -21.57
C VAL A 1002 -24.91 3.64 -21.62
N LEU A 1003 -25.49 3.29 -20.48
CA LEU A 1003 -26.36 2.13 -20.28
C LEU A 1003 -27.74 2.51 -19.72
N HIS A 1004 -27.90 3.70 -19.13
CA HIS A 1004 -29.10 4.13 -18.42
C HIS A 1004 -29.39 5.64 -18.61
N PRO A 1005 -30.65 6.12 -18.48
CA PRO A 1005 -30.99 7.54 -18.60
C PRO A 1005 -30.23 8.52 -17.66
N CYS A 1006 -29.64 8.04 -16.56
CA CYS A 1006 -28.77 8.89 -15.72
C CYS A 1006 -27.49 9.31 -16.46
N ASP A 1007 -26.91 8.42 -17.28
CA ASP A 1007 -25.67 8.69 -18.02
C ASP A 1007 -25.93 9.70 -19.15
N VAL A 1008 -27.18 9.78 -19.64
CA VAL A 1008 -27.65 10.82 -20.56
C VAL A 1008 -27.78 12.17 -19.84
N MET A 1009 -28.32 12.17 -18.62
CA MET A 1009 -28.47 13.37 -17.79
C MET A 1009 -27.10 13.95 -17.39
N GLU A 1010 -26.16 13.11 -16.96
CA GLU A 1010 -24.74 13.46 -16.67
C GLU A 1010 -24.14 14.25 -17.85
N VAL A 1011 -24.29 13.71 -19.06
CA VAL A 1011 -23.78 14.31 -20.29
C VAL A 1011 -24.44 15.66 -20.61
N ALA A 1012 -25.69 15.88 -20.19
CA ALA A 1012 -26.40 17.14 -20.36
C ALA A 1012 -26.06 18.21 -19.30
N MET A 1013 -25.50 17.86 -18.14
CA MET A 1013 -25.29 18.74 -16.97
C MET A 1013 -24.31 19.94 -17.14
N ASN A 1014 -23.78 20.16 -18.35
CA ASN A 1014 -22.74 21.12 -18.79
C ASN A 1014 -22.89 22.63 -18.42
N VAL A 1015 -23.81 23.01 -17.53
CA VAL A 1015 -23.91 24.35 -16.88
C VAL A 1015 -23.09 24.41 -15.57
N TYR A 1016 -22.93 23.27 -14.90
CA TYR A 1016 -21.87 23.03 -13.91
C TYR A 1016 -20.95 21.95 -14.48
N THR A 1017 -19.65 22.01 -14.20
CA THR A 1017 -18.71 20.95 -14.61
C THR A 1017 -18.71 19.84 -13.56
N GLU A 1018 -18.93 18.59 -13.97
CA GLU A 1018 -18.78 17.46 -13.04
C GLU A 1018 -17.32 17.28 -12.66
N VAL A 1019 -17.06 17.01 -11.38
CA VAL A 1019 -15.73 16.69 -10.87
C VAL A 1019 -15.75 15.34 -10.17
N LEU A 1020 -14.80 14.47 -10.53
CA LEU A 1020 -14.61 13.17 -9.88
C LEU A 1020 -13.49 13.30 -8.85
N THR A 1021 -13.86 13.48 -7.57
CA THR A 1021 -12.87 13.62 -6.50
C THR A 1021 -12.55 12.26 -5.88
N TRP A 1022 -11.38 12.15 -5.23
CA TRP A 1022 -10.97 10.89 -4.61
C TRP A 1022 -11.89 10.54 -3.43
N ILE A 1023 -12.30 9.26 -3.35
CA ILE A 1023 -13.08 8.73 -2.21
C ILE A 1023 -12.25 8.62 -0.92
N LEU A 1024 -10.91 8.60 -1.04
CA LEU A 1024 -9.97 8.58 0.06
C LEU A 1024 -9.35 9.97 0.23
N CYS A 1025 -9.21 10.41 1.48
CA CYS A 1025 -8.59 11.68 1.85
C CYS A 1025 -7.81 11.54 3.17
N SER A 1026 -7.05 12.57 3.54
CA SER A 1026 -6.48 12.64 4.89
C SER A 1026 -7.55 12.92 5.93
N HIS A 1027 -7.34 12.43 7.15
CA HIS A 1027 -8.21 12.72 8.29
C HIS A 1027 -8.33 14.23 8.53
N LYS A 1028 -7.21 14.94 8.34
CA LYS A 1028 -7.14 16.40 8.44
C LYS A 1028 -8.03 17.12 7.40
N GLU A 1029 -8.04 16.68 6.14
CA GLU A 1029 -8.90 17.26 5.10
C GLU A 1029 -10.39 17.01 5.37
N ASN A 1030 -10.72 15.82 5.89
CA ASN A 1030 -12.11 15.42 6.12
C ASN A 1030 -12.76 16.17 7.31
N PHE A 1031 -11.97 16.63 8.28
CA PHE A 1031 -12.47 17.31 9.49
C PHE A 1031 -11.81 18.68 9.72
N ALA A 1032 -10.53 18.69 10.07
CA ALA A 1032 -9.86 19.88 10.59
C ALA A 1032 -9.78 21.05 9.60
N LEU A 1033 -9.60 20.79 8.29
CA LEU A 1033 -9.59 21.85 7.28
C LEU A 1033 -10.97 22.45 7.02
N LEU A 1034 -12.05 21.71 7.32
CA LEU A 1034 -13.45 22.18 7.27
C LEU A 1034 -13.90 22.88 8.57
N ASN A 1035 -12.99 23.14 9.51
CA ASN A 1035 -13.30 23.61 10.88
C ASN A 1035 -14.22 22.65 11.68
N ARG A 1036 -14.32 21.38 11.28
CA ARG A 1036 -15.09 20.34 12.00
C ARG A 1036 -14.22 19.60 13.00
N GLU A 1037 -14.81 19.23 14.13
CA GLU A 1037 -14.24 18.20 15.03
C GLU A 1037 -14.51 16.80 14.45
N ASP A 1038 -13.66 15.83 14.78
CA ASP A 1038 -13.88 14.42 14.41
C ASP A 1038 -15.03 13.83 15.22
N ASP A 1039 -16.14 13.54 14.54
CA ASP A 1039 -17.35 12.94 15.09
C ASP A 1039 -17.28 11.40 15.14
N ASN A 1040 -16.15 10.80 14.76
CA ASN A 1040 -15.92 9.37 14.60
C ASN A 1040 -16.88 8.71 13.59
N SER A 1041 -17.40 9.46 12.61
CA SER A 1041 -18.23 8.91 11.53
C SER A 1041 -17.43 8.33 10.36
N ALA A 1042 -16.14 8.64 10.24
CA ALA A 1042 -15.30 8.26 9.11
C ALA A 1042 -14.76 6.82 9.21
N VAL A 1043 -14.78 6.11 8.07
CA VAL A 1043 -14.09 4.80 7.96
C VAL A 1043 -12.59 5.03 7.83
N ILE A 1044 -11.81 4.53 8.79
CA ILE A 1044 -10.35 4.65 8.83
C ILE A 1044 -9.72 3.49 8.04
N ILE A 1045 -8.78 3.81 7.15
CA ILE A 1045 -8.03 2.82 6.38
C ILE A 1045 -6.94 2.21 7.26
N GLY A 1046 -6.92 0.89 7.41
CA GLY A 1046 -5.99 0.21 8.33
C GLY A 1046 -4.51 0.30 7.94
N ASN A 1047 -4.20 0.30 6.64
CA ASN A 1047 -2.84 0.41 6.09
C ASN A 1047 -2.79 1.49 4.99
N PRO A 1048 -2.88 2.78 5.33
CA PRO A 1048 -2.90 3.86 4.35
C PRO A 1048 -1.53 4.04 3.70
N ARG A 1049 -1.49 4.18 2.37
CA ARG A 1049 -0.23 4.30 1.60
C ARG A 1049 0.51 5.64 1.84
N GLY A 1050 -0.20 6.61 2.41
CA GLY A 1050 0.27 7.95 2.72
C GLY A 1050 -0.82 8.73 3.46
N ALA A 1051 -0.49 9.92 3.97
CA ALA A 1051 -1.43 10.74 4.75
C ALA A 1051 -2.70 11.10 3.98
N ASP A 1052 -2.61 11.28 2.66
CA ASP A 1052 -3.77 11.59 1.79
C ASP A 1052 -4.80 10.45 1.65
N PHE A 1053 -4.58 9.29 2.30
CA PHE A 1053 -5.41 8.09 2.19
C PHE A 1053 -5.82 7.49 3.55
N GLU A 1054 -5.80 8.29 4.61
CA GLU A 1054 -6.08 7.85 5.99
C GLU A 1054 -7.54 7.44 6.22
N VAL A 1055 -8.49 8.12 5.58
CA VAL A 1055 -9.93 7.86 5.76
C VAL A 1055 -10.67 7.81 4.43
N VAL A 1056 -11.83 7.15 4.45
CA VAL A 1056 -12.85 7.30 3.41
C VAL A 1056 -13.65 8.57 3.71
N ARG A 1057 -13.90 9.39 2.69
CA ARG A 1057 -14.57 10.69 2.82
C ARG A 1057 -15.99 10.55 3.41
N THR A 1058 -16.34 11.44 4.34
CA THR A 1058 -17.70 11.54 4.92
C THR A 1058 -18.53 12.67 4.32
N ARG A 1059 -17.88 13.55 3.54
CA ARG A 1059 -18.47 14.66 2.78
C ARG A 1059 -17.78 14.77 1.41
N LEU A 1060 -18.48 15.31 0.41
CA LEU A 1060 -17.88 15.64 -0.89
C LEU A 1060 -17.10 16.97 -0.86
N MET A 1061 -17.40 17.84 0.11
CA MET A 1061 -16.82 19.18 0.25
C MET A 1061 -15.28 19.26 0.20
N PRO A 1062 -14.48 18.40 0.89
CA PRO A 1062 -13.01 18.50 0.86
C PRO A 1062 -12.43 18.30 -0.54
N GLY A 1063 -12.95 17.33 -1.30
CA GLY A 1063 -12.50 17.04 -2.66
C GLY A 1063 -12.80 18.22 -3.59
N ILE A 1064 -14.04 18.71 -3.54
CA ILE A 1064 -14.52 19.82 -4.37
C ILE A 1064 -13.71 21.10 -4.08
N LEU A 1065 -13.44 21.43 -2.81
CA LEU A 1065 -12.59 22.57 -2.44
C LEU A 1065 -11.15 22.41 -2.93
N LYS A 1066 -10.57 21.21 -2.82
CA LYS A 1066 -9.21 20.91 -3.32
C LYS A 1066 -9.10 21.11 -4.84
N THR A 1067 -10.15 20.74 -5.59
CA THR A 1067 -10.25 21.03 -7.03
C THR A 1067 -10.29 22.53 -7.32
N VAL A 1068 -11.05 23.33 -6.56
CA VAL A 1068 -11.10 24.81 -6.71
C VAL A 1068 -9.76 25.47 -6.37
N GLY A 1069 -9.12 25.07 -5.26
CA GLY A 1069 -7.83 25.59 -4.84
C GLY A 1069 -6.74 25.36 -5.88
N SER A 1070 -6.70 24.15 -6.44
CA SER A 1070 -5.79 23.78 -7.53
C SER A 1070 -6.05 24.58 -8.82
N ASN A 1071 -7.29 25.02 -9.04
CA ASN A 1071 -7.74 25.77 -10.21
C ASN A 1071 -8.01 27.26 -9.92
N ASN A 1072 -7.39 27.86 -8.91
CA ASN A 1072 -7.68 29.24 -8.47
C ASN A 1072 -7.41 30.34 -9.54
N LYS A 1073 -6.69 30.02 -10.62
CA LYS A 1073 -6.45 30.88 -11.79
C LYS A 1073 -7.51 30.77 -12.90
N HIS A 1074 -8.44 29.82 -12.79
CA HIS A 1074 -9.47 29.57 -13.81
C HIS A 1074 -10.38 30.81 -14.00
N PRO A 1075 -10.89 31.07 -15.23
CA PRO A 1075 -11.93 32.05 -15.45
C PRO A 1075 -13.12 31.87 -14.50
N LYS A 1076 -13.53 32.96 -13.85
CA LYS A 1076 -14.63 32.99 -12.86
C LYS A 1076 -15.94 33.42 -13.52
N PRO A 1077 -17.12 32.92 -13.08
CA PRO A 1077 -17.31 32.03 -11.93
C PRO A 1077 -17.02 30.56 -12.25
N ILE A 1078 -16.37 29.87 -11.30
CA ILE A 1078 -16.23 28.41 -11.31
C ILE A 1078 -17.54 27.82 -10.77
N LYS A 1079 -18.11 26.87 -11.51
CA LYS A 1079 -19.34 26.14 -11.15
C LYS A 1079 -19.09 24.66 -11.32
N ILE A 1080 -19.02 23.92 -10.22
CA ILE A 1080 -18.71 22.48 -10.23
C ILE A 1080 -19.68 21.70 -9.37
N TYR A 1081 -19.91 20.44 -9.71
CA TYR A 1081 -20.71 19.51 -8.89
C TYR A 1081 -20.09 18.12 -8.89
N GLU A 1082 -20.48 17.30 -7.91
CA GLU A 1082 -20.19 15.86 -7.88
C GLU A 1082 -21.44 15.13 -7.37
N ILE A 1083 -21.80 14.03 -8.02
CA ILE A 1083 -22.74 13.05 -7.46
C ILE A 1083 -21.94 11.81 -7.07
N GLY A 1084 -21.60 11.73 -5.79
CA GLY A 1084 -20.60 10.78 -5.30
C GLY A 1084 -21.06 10.03 -4.06
N ASP A 1085 -20.55 8.81 -3.89
CA ASP A 1085 -20.70 8.08 -2.64
C ASP A 1085 -19.79 8.72 -1.57
N VAL A 1086 -20.34 8.92 -0.37
CA VAL A 1086 -19.60 9.09 0.88
C VAL A 1086 -19.80 7.85 1.74
N THR A 1087 -18.86 7.54 2.63
CA THR A 1087 -18.98 6.36 3.50
C THR A 1087 -18.96 6.79 4.96
N LEU A 1088 -20.03 6.42 5.67
CA LEU A 1088 -20.19 6.66 7.10
C LEU A 1088 -20.15 5.32 7.85
N LEU A 1089 -19.56 5.29 9.03
CA LEU A 1089 -19.70 4.16 9.95
C LEU A 1089 -21.19 4.00 10.33
N ASP A 1090 -21.69 2.77 10.16
CA ASP A 1090 -23.08 2.40 10.41
C ASP A 1090 -23.10 0.96 10.95
N ASP A 1091 -23.08 0.85 12.28
CA ASP A 1091 -23.14 -0.42 13.02
C ASP A 1091 -24.44 -1.22 12.74
N THR A 1092 -25.42 -0.66 12.02
CA THR A 1092 -26.62 -1.39 11.58
C THR A 1092 -26.42 -2.16 10.29
N LYS A 1093 -25.31 -1.93 9.56
CA LYS A 1093 -24.94 -2.64 8.34
C LYS A 1093 -24.00 -3.81 8.62
N ASP A 1094 -24.08 -4.84 7.79
CA ASP A 1094 -23.29 -6.06 7.86
C ASP A 1094 -21.78 -5.83 7.70
N VAL A 1095 -21.38 -4.79 6.96
CA VAL A 1095 -19.97 -4.38 6.79
C VAL A 1095 -19.51 -3.31 7.79
N GLY A 1096 -20.35 -2.90 8.75
CA GLY A 1096 -20.05 -1.84 9.74
C GLY A 1096 -19.98 -0.42 9.19
N ALA A 1097 -20.30 -0.24 7.91
CA ALA A 1097 -20.32 1.04 7.23
C ALA A 1097 -21.48 1.08 6.21
N SER A 1098 -21.97 2.28 5.92
CA SER A 1098 -22.94 2.56 4.87
C SER A 1098 -22.33 3.53 3.87
N ASN A 1099 -22.39 3.20 2.57
CA ASN A 1099 -22.33 4.23 1.54
C ASN A 1099 -23.64 5.00 1.53
N ARG A 1100 -23.57 6.29 1.25
CA ARG A 1100 -24.70 7.14 0.88
C ARG A 1100 -24.33 7.98 -0.30
N ARG A 1101 -25.24 8.11 -1.27
CA ARG A 1101 -25.04 9.00 -2.41
C ARG A 1101 -25.39 10.43 -2.04
N HIS A 1102 -24.41 11.30 -2.14
CA HIS A 1102 -24.57 12.73 -1.96
C HIS A 1102 -24.50 13.45 -3.33
N LEU A 1103 -25.31 14.49 -3.49
CA LEU A 1103 -25.14 15.51 -4.52
C LEU A 1103 -24.53 16.74 -3.86
N ALA A 1104 -23.39 17.18 -4.34
CA ALA A 1104 -22.74 18.40 -3.88
C ALA A 1104 -22.43 19.35 -5.03
N ALA A 1105 -22.57 20.65 -4.81
CA ALA A 1105 -22.28 21.67 -5.82
C ALA A 1105 -21.67 22.92 -5.21
N LEU A 1106 -20.78 23.57 -5.96
CA LEU A 1106 -20.04 24.75 -5.55
C LEU A 1106 -20.11 25.84 -6.63
N HIS A 1107 -20.30 27.08 -6.17
CA HIS A 1107 -20.14 28.29 -6.96
C HIS A 1107 -19.03 29.16 -6.34
N CYS A 1108 -18.01 29.53 -7.12
CA CYS A 1108 -16.89 30.37 -6.70
C CYS A 1108 -16.67 31.52 -7.69
N GLY A 1109 -16.57 32.76 -7.20
CA GLY A 1109 -16.31 33.91 -8.07
C GLY A 1109 -16.22 35.23 -7.31
N ALA A 1110 -16.25 36.36 -8.04
CA ALA A 1110 -16.19 37.69 -7.44
C ALA A 1110 -17.35 38.00 -6.47
N THR A 1111 -18.47 37.31 -6.63
CA THR A 1111 -19.55 37.22 -5.64
C THR A 1111 -19.73 35.75 -5.22
N SER A 1112 -20.17 35.54 -3.97
CA SER A 1112 -20.39 34.20 -3.41
C SER A 1112 -21.36 33.34 -4.21
N GLY A 1113 -22.35 33.94 -4.90
CA GLY A 1113 -23.41 33.21 -5.60
C GLY A 1113 -24.34 32.44 -4.68
N PHE A 1114 -24.53 32.90 -3.43
CA PHE A 1114 -25.39 32.24 -2.45
C PHE A 1114 -26.83 32.08 -2.95
N GLU A 1115 -27.35 33.11 -3.64
CA GLU A 1115 -28.63 33.09 -4.33
C GLU A 1115 -28.73 32.06 -5.47
N LEU A 1116 -27.61 31.72 -6.12
CA LEU A 1116 -27.56 30.69 -7.17
C LEU A 1116 -27.57 29.29 -6.57
N ILE A 1117 -26.84 29.07 -5.48
CA ILE A 1117 -26.87 27.81 -4.73
C ILE A 1117 -28.23 27.59 -4.04
N HIS A 1118 -28.85 28.65 -3.52
CA HIS A 1118 -30.23 28.59 -3.02
C HIS A 1118 -31.22 28.21 -4.14
N GLY A 1119 -31.14 28.87 -5.31
CA GLY A 1119 -31.97 28.52 -6.46
C GLY A 1119 -31.73 27.08 -6.96
N LEU A 1120 -30.50 26.57 -6.85
CA LEU A 1120 -30.18 25.17 -7.14
C LEU A 1120 -30.86 24.20 -6.15
N VAL A 1121 -30.85 24.50 -4.84
CA VAL A 1121 -31.61 23.73 -3.83
C VAL A 1121 -33.11 23.76 -4.13
N ASP A 1122 -33.66 24.95 -4.38
CA ASP A 1122 -35.09 25.12 -4.64
C ASP A 1122 -35.53 24.29 -5.84
N ARG A 1123 -34.70 24.29 -6.89
CA ARG A 1123 -34.94 23.53 -8.11
C ARG A 1123 -34.75 22.03 -7.88
N VAL A 1124 -33.67 21.55 -7.23
CA VAL A 1124 -33.51 20.11 -6.88
C VAL A 1124 -34.72 19.56 -6.12
N MET A 1125 -35.39 20.39 -5.31
CA MET A 1125 -36.61 19.96 -4.61
C MET A 1125 -37.88 19.94 -5.48
N GLU A 1126 -38.11 20.97 -6.31
CA GLU A 1126 -39.19 20.99 -7.31
C GLU A 1126 -39.18 19.71 -8.17
N VAL A 1127 -37.97 19.29 -8.49
CA VAL A 1127 -37.55 18.17 -9.34
C VAL A 1127 -37.82 16.81 -8.71
N MET A 1128 -37.57 16.69 -7.41
CA MET A 1128 -37.99 15.52 -6.63
C MET A 1128 -39.50 15.52 -6.33
N GLY A 1129 -40.26 16.44 -6.92
CA GLY A 1129 -41.70 16.61 -6.69
C GLY A 1129 -42.05 17.16 -5.31
N VAL A 1130 -41.09 17.78 -4.62
CA VAL A 1130 -41.23 18.26 -3.24
C VAL A 1130 -41.46 19.77 -3.24
N PRO A 1131 -42.69 20.27 -2.99
CA PRO A 1131 -42.96 21.71 -2.99
C PRO A 1131 -42.38 22.41 -1.76
N PHE A 1132 -41.92 23.65 -1.93
CA PHE A 1132 -41.53 24.52 -0.82
C PHE A 1132 -42.74 24.85 0.06
N LYS A 1133 -42.63 24.64 1.37
CA LYS A 1133 -43.66 25.02 2.35
C LYS A 1133 -43.05 25.61 3.62
N PRO A 1134 -43.41 26.85 4.01
CA PRO A 1134 -43.01 27.40 5.30
C PRO A 1134 -43.82 26.75 6.44
N ASP A 1135 -43.11 25.94 7.25
CA ASP A 1135 -43.52 25.29 8.49
C ASP A 1135 -44.65 24.25 8.48
N GLY A 1136 -44.35 23.08 9.06
CA GLY A 1136 -45.33 22.21 9.72
C GLY A 1136 -46.08 21.18 8.87
N ASP A 1137 -45.88 21.14 7.55
CA ASP A 1137 -46.58 20.21 6.64
C ASP A 1137 -45.68 19.05 6.17
N ILE A 1138 -46.20 17.83 6.17
CA ILE A 1138 -45.42 16.57 6.06
C ILE A 1138 -45.01 16.27 4.60
N ILE A 1139 -45.53 17.03 3.64
CA ILE A 1139 -45.52 16.71 2.20
C ILE A 1139 -44.56 17.64 1.40
N GLY A 1140 -43.85 18.56 2.06
CA GLY A 1140 -42.95 19.52 1.40
C GLY A 1140 -41.53 19.56 1.96
N TYR A 1141 -40.74 20.53 1.51
CA TYR A 1141 -39.46 20.90 2.12
C TYR A 1141 -39.51 22.33 2.68
N CYS A 1142 -38.69 22.58 3.68
CA CYS A 1142 -38.44 23.90 4.23
C CYS A 1142 -36.94 24.11 4.49
N ILE A 1143 -36.57 25.37 4.70
CA ILE A 1143 -35.19 25.81 4.88
C ILE A 1143 -35.09 26.44 6.27
N ASN A 1144 -34.34 25.79 7.17
CA ASN A 1144 -34.14 26.22 8.54
C ASN A 1144 -32.75 26.85 8.73
N ARG A 1145 -32.58 27.72 9.72
CA ARG A 1145 -31.24 28.24 10.06
C ARG A 1145 -30.33 27.11 10.53
N SER A 1146 -29.08 27.14 10.07
CA SER A 1146 -28.02 26.22 10.49
C SER A 1146 -26.87 26.96 11.16
N GLU A 1147 -26.04 26.21 11.89
CA GLU A 1147 -24.83 26.68 12.61
C GLU A 1147 -23.69 25.65 12.44
N GLU A 1148 -23.54 25.05 11.25
CA GLU A 1148 -22.41 24.17 10.91
C GLU A 1148 -21.12 24.99 10.79
N PRO A 1149 -19.96 24.48 11.23
CA PRO A 1149 -18.71 25.24 11.31
C PRO A 1149 -18.03 25.47 9.95
N GLU A 1150 -18.33 24.65 8.93
CA GLU A 1150 -17.78 24.82 7.57
C GLU A 1150 -18.32 26.06 6.82
N PHE A 1151 -19.41 26.66 7.29
CA PHE A 1151 -20.06 27.81 6.65
C PHE A 1151 -20.01 29.10 7.48
N LEU A 1152 -20.16 30.23 6.81
CA LEU A 1152 -20.20 31.56 7.42
C LEU A 1152 -21.47 31.74 8.29
N PRO A 1153 -21.33 32.07 9.60
CA PRO A 1153 -22.48 32.26 10.49
C PRO A 1153 -23.50 33.27 9.96
N GLY A 1154 -24.79 32.92 10.06
CA GLY A 1154 -25.90 33.72 9.52
C GLY A 1154 -26.03 33.74 7.98
N ARG A 1155 -25.19 32.99 7.24
CA ARG A 1155 -25.24 32.81 5.78
C ARG A 1155 -25.21 31.33 5.38
N GLN A 1156 -25.95 30.53 6.15
CA GLN A 1156 -26.11 29.09 5.96
C GLN A 1156 -27.50 28.63 6.40
N ALA A 1157 -27.93 27.49 5.88
CA ALA A 1157 -29.21 26.89 6.20
C ALA A 1157 -29.21 25.36 6.02
N SER A 1158 -30.05 24.71 6.82
CA SER A 1158 -30.32 23.28 6.74
C SER A 1158 -31.57 23.03 5.90
N ILE A 1159 -31.47 22.01 5.07
CA ILE A 1159 -32.52 21.58 4.15
C ILE A 1159 -33.32 20.49 4.86
N ILE A 1160 -34.61 20.72 5.08
CA ILE A 1160 -35.50 19.78 5.75
C ILE A 1160 -36.57 19.32 4.76
N CYS A 1161 -36.61 18.03 4.44
CA CYS A 1161 -37.60 17.43 3.52
C CYS A 1161 -38.43 16.37 4.27
N LYS A 1162 -39.76 16.40 4.13
CA LYS A 1162 -40.69 15.45 4.80
C LYS A 1162 -40.45 15.35 6.33
N GLY A 1163 -39.95 16.41 6.97
CA GLY A 1163 -39.59 16.46 8.39
C GLY A 1163 -38.24 15.85 8.78
N LYS A 1164 -37.42 15.40 7.83
CA LYS A 1164 -36.03 14.94 8.05
C LYS A 1164 -35.02 15.97 7.54
N HIS A 1165 -33.86 16.05 8.19
CA HIS A 1165 -32.70 16.74 7.62
C HIS A 1165 -32.15 15.91 6.45
N VAL A 1166 -31.85 16.59 5.33
CA VAL A 1166 -31.37 15.96 4.08
C VAL A 1166 -30.15 16.65 3.50
N GLY A 1167 -29.67 17.75 4.09
CA GLY A 1167 -28.53 18.49 3.55
C GLY A 1167 -28.35 19.86 4.18
N ASN A 1168 -27.24 20.52 3.83
CA ASN A 1168 -26.92 21.88 4.24
C ASN A 1168 -26.40 22.68 3.04
N PHE A 1169 -26.63 23.99 3.02
CA PHE A 1169 -26.01 24.90 2.07
C PHE A 1169 -25.65 26.23 2.73
N GLY A 1170 -24.63 26.90 2.21
CA GLY A 1170 -24.11 28.13 2.81
C GLY A 1170 -22.99 28.78 2.01
N ILE A 1171 -22.65 30.01 2.40
CA ILE A 1171 -21.36 30.62 2.02
C ILE A 1171 -20.28 29.92 2.84
N VAL A 1172 -19.24 29.40 2.19
CA VAL A 1172 -18.14 28.68 2.86
C VAL A 1172 -17.38 29.63 3.79
N HIS A 1173 -16.98 29.16 4.97
CA HIS A 1173 -16.27 30.00 5.95
C HIS A 1173 -14.90 30.47 5.41
N PRO A 1174 -14.50 31.75 5.57
CA PRO A 1174 -13.24 32.26 5.01
C PRO A 1174 -11.98 31.52 5.51
N GLU A 1175 -11.99 31.00 6.72
CA GLU A 1175 -10.90 30.17 7.25
C GLU A 1175 -10.78 28.83 6.52
N VAL A 1176 -11.92 28.20 6.20
CA VAL A 1176 -11.98 26.98 5.38
C VAL A 1176 -11.48 27.28 3.96
N LEU A 1177 -11.86 28.41 3.37
CA LEU A 1177 -11.33 28.80 2.05
C LEU A 1177 -9.80 29.00 2.07
N ASN A 1178 -9.26 29.64 3.10
CA ASN A 1178 -7.81 29.78 3.29
C ASN A 1178 -7.12 28.42 3.51
N ASN A 1179 -7.76 27.47 4.21
CA ASN A 1179 -7.22 26.12 4.43
C ASN A 1179 -7.04 25.31 3.14
N PHE A 1180 -7.74 25.68 2.06
CA PHE A 1180 -7.67 25.07 0.73
C PHE A 1180 -7.07 26.02 -0.35
N ASP A 1181 -6.35 27.08 0.06
CA ASP A 1181 -5.72 28.07 -0.83
C ASP A 1181 -6.67 28.79 -1.82
N ILE A 1182 -7.93 29.00 -1.42
CA ILE A 1182 -8.96 29.69 -2.20
C ILE A 1182 -9.11 31.14 -1.73
N THR A 1183 -8.92 32.10 -2.65
CA THR A 1183 -9.02 33.54 -2.35
C THR A 1183 -10.41 34.15 -2.49
N ASP A 1184 -11.33 33.47 -3.18
CA ASP A 1184 -12.60 34.03 -3.63
C ASP A 1184 -13.79 33.44 -2.86
N PRO A 1185 -14.84 34.22 -2.60
CA PRO A 1185 -16.00 33.74 -1.86
C PRO A 1185 -16.71 32.61 -2.62
N CYS A 1186 -16.89 31.49 -1.93
CA CYS A 1186 -17.62 30.33 -2.44
C CYS A 1186 -18.96 30.15 -1.72
N SER A 1187 -19.98 29.69 -2.45
CA SER A 1187 -21.16 29.07 -1.85
C SER A 1187 -21.19 27.60 -2.22
N PHE A 1188 -21.63 26.76 -1.29
CA PHE A 1188 -21.61 25.31 -1.41
C PHE A 1188 -22.93 24.72 -0.89
N VAL A 1189 -23.36 23.61 -1.49
CA VAL A 1189 -24.50 22.79 -1.08
C VAL A 1189 -24.07 21.32 -1.09
N GLU A 1190 -24.56 20.54 -0.13
CA GLU A 1190 -24.45 19.09 -0.11
C GLU A 1190 -25.76 18.47 0.41
N ILE A 1191 -26.30 17.50 -0.34
CA ILE A 1191 -27.61 16.88 -0.13
C ILE A 1191 -27.46 15.35 -0.19
N ASP A 1192 -27.95 14.65 0.83
CA ASP A 1192 -28.17 13.20 0.83
C ASP A 1192 -29.38 12.91 -0.08
N ILE A 1193 -29.13 12.44 -1.32
CA ILE A 1193 -30.19 12.23 -2.30
C ILE A 1193 -30.99 10.94 -2.02
N GLU A 1194 -30.40 9.98 -1.30
CA GLU A 1194 -31.12 8.79 -0.84
C GLU A 1194 -32.17 9.14 0.21
N ALA A 1195 -31.95 10.19 1.01
CA ALA A 1195 -32.94 10.71 1.96
C ALA A 1195 -34.14 11.43 1.29
N LEU A 1196 -34.08 11.71 -0.01
CA LEU A 1196 -35.17 12.34 -0.78
C LEU A 1196 -36.13 11.33 -1.43
N LEU A 1197 -35.62 10.13 -1.76
CA LEU A 1197 -36.38 9.00 -2.31
C LEU A 1197 -37.40 8.45 -1.27
#